data_AF-A0A1R3X0U3-F1
#
_entry.id   AF-A0A1R3X0U3-F1
#
_cell.length_a   1.000
_cell.length_b   1.000
_cell.length_c   1.000
_cell.angle_alpha   90.00
_cell.angle_beta   90.00
_cell.angle_gamma   90.00
#
_symmetry.space_group_name_H-M   'P 1'
#
loop_
_entity.id
_entity.type
_entity.pdbx_description
1 polymer ?
#
loop_
_entity_poly.entity_id
_entity_poly.type
_entity_poly.pdbx_seq_one_letter_code
_entity_poly.pdbx_strand_id
1 'polypeptide(L)'
;MVSHLLDWPGKSGRDGGPEHPAIYHMLDVAAVAERLLRGSTRPEAHKAAFTLLIALHDLGKIGAQFREMIRCGTRQMIRHWELTEAWLLDDPWLMDRLQADPWAMRALIPAIAGHHGRPSKQDERFFPRMRSGAGAEAEADIPATIEALASLWPEASLAGLDEIEATRLSWWLAGLTTAADWIGSNADWFPARSPDLSLAEYLALARGAAARHVPEAGVAGTAARAGELFDFTFRPMQQAAASAPLPGGPMLAFIEDETGAGKTEAALILAQRMLLAGKGRGLFFALPTMATADAMFIRAAAVVGRMLDRPTLTLAHGRAGLSVPFLDLQHRRSRSDDVTCTEWLADDRRRALLADVGIGTVDQALLAVMRARFSALRLWGLSSKILIVDEAHEISGDGYMAILLERLLQAHAAQGGSAVLLTATLPLDARARLMRAFAEGAGMNWAMDRDPAYPALTIPGADKPQPVAATPSPKGVVTVERLPDGEAAADLLARSAQAGAACVWVRNAVDDAIAAVDLLRARGIDASLLHARFALCDRKRIEAAELARFGRNGNGRAGRVLVATQVVESSLDLDFDVMVSDLAPMAALIQRAGRLWRHMDERPQDQRPVPRPMLHVVSPDPAEVPDARWLHQVLDGGAWVYPLAEQWRTADLLFRRGEINAPHELRDLIEAVHGDGAVPVPPVLDAAEQERIGEGYARRSLGDQNVVDFGAGYRQGAAGADDTRYPTRLGRETRTLALARRVDGVLVPWAQGDGTLADRWQLSEVSADKARLDRLPLPDQEAPQIAATTRDWPDWRRAAVTVCPADDAGEICEGLRYSKSSGLRWV
;
A
#
# COMPACT_ATOMS: atom_id res chain seq x y z
N MET A 1 46.74 -6.64 -19.67
CA MET A 1 45.89 -7.15 -20.77
C MET A 1 44.43 -6.65 -20.71
N VAL A 2 44.01 -5.86 -19.71
CA VAL A 2 42.58 -5.48 -19.51
C VAL A 2 42.20 -4.11 -20.14
N SER A 3 43.17 -3.34 -20.67
CA SER A 3 42.94 -1.94 -21.08
C SER A 3 41.92 -1.76 -22.21
N HIS A 4 41.82 -2.69 -23.16
CA HIS A 4 40.85 -2.60 -24.26
C HIS A 4 39.41 -2.88 -23.80
N LEU A 5 39.22 -3.65 -22.73
CA LEU A 5 37.89 -3.94 -22.18
C LEU A 5 37.20 -2.68 -21.62
N LEU A 6 37.97 -1.64 -21.29
CA LEU A 6 37.45 -0.39 -20.77
C LEU A 6 37.00 0.59 -21.87
N ASP A 7 37.20 0.25 -23.15
CA ASP A 7 36.80 1.10 -24.29
C ASP A 7 35.29 1.04 -24.58
N TRP A 8 34.59 0.07 -23.97
CA TRP A 8 33.14 -0.09 -24.06
C TRP A 8 32.41 0.94 -23.19
N PRO A 9 31.58 1.83 -23.78
CA PRO A 9 30.89 2.85 -23.02
C PRO A 9 29.71 2.25 -22.24
N GLY A 10 29.54 2.68 -20.98
CA GLY A 10 28.41 2.34 -20.12
C GLY A 10 27.39 3.46 -19.99
N LYS A 11 27.86 4.72 -19.88
CA LYS A 11 27.04 5.94 -19.82
C LYS A 11 27.74 7.08 -20.57
N SER A 12 26.96 7.98 -21.16
CA SER A 12 27.47 9.25 -21.70
C SER A 12 27.93 10.18 -20.58
N GLY A 13 28.96 10.97 -20.82
CA GLY A 13 29.38 12.02 -19.88
C GLY A 13 28.35 13.17 -19.80
N ARG A 14 28.15 13.74 -18.60
CA ARG A 14 27.39 14.99 -18.43
C ARG A 14 28.22 16.17 -18.92
N ASP A 15 27.58 17.13 -19.60
CA ASP A 15 28.16 18.43 -20.00
C ASP A 15 29.51 18.35 -20.72
N GLY A 16 29.72 17.32 -21.56
CA GLY A 16 30.98 17.11 -22.29
C GLY A 16 32.10 16.45 -21.48
N GLY A 17 31.80 15.94 -20.27
CA GLY A 17 32.71 15.10 -19.48
C GLY A 17 32.99 13.72 -20.11
N PRO A 18 33.90 12.92 -19.51
CA PRO A 18 34.28 11.63 -20.08
C PRO A 18 33.12 10.64 -20.13
N GLU A 19 33.13 9.73 -21.12
CA GLU A 19 32.29 8.53 -21.11
C GLU A 19 32.68 7.67 -19.90
N HIS A 20 31.67 7.11 -19.21
CA HIS A 20 31.92 6.19 -18.11
C HIS A 20 31.94 4.75 -18.65
N PRO A 21 33.03 3.98 -18.50
CA PRO A 21 33.15 2.61 -18.98
C PRO A 21 32.03 1.69 -18.46
N ALA A 22 31.59 0.74 -19.27
CA ALA A 22 30.56 -0.23 -18.89
C ALA A 22 31.00 -1.05 -17.67
N ILE A 23 32.26 -1.50 -17.65
CA ILE A 23 32.83 -2.28 -16.54
C ILE A 23 32.92 -1.45 -15.25
N TYR A 24 33.18 -0.15 -15.33
CA TYR A 24 33.17 0.70 -14.14
C TYR A 24 31.78 0.80 -13.51
N HIS A 25 30.73 0.98 -14.33
CA HIS A 25 29.35 0.97 -13.83
C HIS A 25 28.99 -0.37 -13.20
N MET A 26 29.41 -1.48 -13.81
CA MET A 26 29.26 -2.83 -13.25
C MET A 26 29.91 -2.93 -11.85
N LEU A 27 31.10 -2.35 -11.66
CA LEU A 27 31.79 -2.32 -10.37
C LEU A 27 31.13 -1.37 -9.35
N ASP A 28 30.56 -0.24 -9.80
CA ASP A 28 29.78 0.66 -8.94
C ASP A 28 28.57 -0.08 -8.34
N VAL A 29 27.82 -0.76 -9.20
CA VAL A 29 26.65 -1.54 -8.79
C VAL A 29 27.04 -2.72 -7.89
N ALA A 30 28.15 -3.40 -8.19
CA ALA A 30 28.68 -4.47 -7.34
C ALA A 30 29.08 -3.95 -5.95
N ALA A 31 29.77 -2.81 -5.86
CA ALA A 31 30.16 -2.19 -4.60
C ALA A 31 28.94 -1.79 -3.74
N VAL A 32 27.88 -1.30 -4.39
CA VAL A 32 26.59 -1.05 -3.71
C VAL A 32 25.98 -2.37 -3.20
N ALA A 33 25.94 -3.41 -4.02
CA ALA A 33 25.41 -4.71 -3.62
C ALA A 33 26.16 -5.30 -2.42
N GLU A 34 27.49 -5.24 -2.40
CA GLU A 34 28.29 -5.65 -1.23
C GLU A 34 27.86 -4.91 0.04
N ARG A 35 27.62 -3.60 -0.08
CA ARG A 35 27.21 -2.77 1.06
C ARG A 35 25.82 -3.16 1.57
N LEU A 36 24.87 -3.40 0.67
CA LEU A 36 23.51 -3.86 1.02
C LEU A 36 23.50 -5.27 1.63
N LEU A 37 24.43 -6.13 1.20
CA LEU A 37 24.56 -7.51 1.66
C LEU A 37 25.22 -7.68 3.05
N ARG A 38 25.88 -6.65 3.60
CA ARG A 38 26.63 -6.79 4.87
C ARG A 38 25.79 -7.30 6.05
N GLY A 39 24.50 -6.96 6.09
CA GLY A 39 23.57 -7.41 7.15
C GLY A 39 22.83 -8.71 6.85
N SER A 40 23.18 -9.42 5.77
CA SER A 40 22.58 -10.70 5.40
C SER A 40 23.23 -11.85 6.18
N THR A 41 22.40 -12.79 6.66
CA THR A 41 22.83 -14.02 7.36
C THR A 41 23.33 -15.11 6.42
N ARG A 42 23.30 -14.87 5.10
CA ARG A 42 23.77 -15.83 4.09
C ARG A 42 25.28 -16.06 4.16
N PRO A 43 25.79 -17.23 3.73
CA PRO A 43 27.22 -17.53 3.67
C PRO A 43 28.01 -16.47 2.90
N GLU A 44 29.24 -16.15 3.33
CA GLU A 44 30.10 -15.17 2.63
C GLU A 44 30.34 -15.55 1.16
N ALA A 45 30.54 -16.84 0.88
CA ALA A 45 30.73 -17.33 -0.50
C ALA A 45 29.51 -17.05 -1.40
N HIS A 46 28.30 -17.25 -0.89
CA HIS A 46 27.06 -16.92 -1.60
C HIS A 46 26.90 -15.41 -1.79
N LYS A 47 27.25 -14.61 -0.77
CA LYS A 47 27.22 -13.14 -0.87
C LYS A 47 28.18 -12.64 -1.95
N ALA A 48 29.40 -13.16 -1.98
CA ALA A 48 30.37 -12.87 -3.03
C ALA A 48 29.88 -13.32 -4.42
N ALA A 49 29.23 -14.48 -4.53
CA ALA A 49 28.61 -14.92 -5.77
C ALA A 49 27.48 -14.01 -6.24
N PHE A 50 26.57 -13.59 -5.36
CA PHE A 50 25.51 -12.64 -5.74
C PHE A 50 26.08 -11.29 -6.14
N THR A 51 27.11 -10.79 -5.45
CA THR A 51 27.83 -9.57 -5.86
C THR A 51 28.43 -9.71 -7.25
N LEU A 52 29.12 -10.83 -7.55
CA LEU A 52 29.69 -11.09 -8.87
C LEU A 52 28.59 -11.17 -9.95
N LEU A 53 27.50 -11.90 -9.69
CA LEU A 53 26.38 -11.95 -10.62
C LEU A 53 25.77 -10.56 -10.85
N ILE A 54 25.61 -9.75 -9.80
CA ILE A 54 25.13 -8.36 -9.92
C ILE A 54 26.13 -7.51 -10.70
N ALA A 55 27.44 -7.69 -10.53
CA ALA A 55 28.45 -7.02 -11.36
C ALA A 55 28.21 -7.31 -12.85
N LEU A 56 27.72 -8.50 -13.20
CA LEU A 56 27.45 -8.90 -14.57
C LEU A 56 26.06 -8.48 -15.10
N HIS A 57 25.21 -7.79 -14.33
CA HIS A 57 23.83 -7.44 -14.72
C HIS A 57 23.71 -6.69 -16.06
N ASP A 58 24.74 -5.91 -16.39
CA ASP A 58 24.79 -5.02 -17.54
C ASP A 58 25.77 -5.47 -18.63
N LEU A 59 26.21 -6.73 -18.58
CA LEU A 59 27.22 -7.28 -19.50
C LEU A 59 26.86 -7.08 -20.98
N GLY A 60 25.56 -7.12 -21.34
CA GLY A 60 25.10 -6.85 -22.70
C GLY A 60 25.25 -5.39 -23.18
N LYS A 61 25.81 -4.47 -22.36
CA LYS A 61 26.31 -3.17 -22.84
C LYS A 61 27.60 -3.31 -23.66
N ILE A 62 28.34 -4.41 -23.49
CA ILE A 62 29.47 -4.78 -24.34
C ILE A 62 28.90 -5.29 -25.67
N GLY A 63 28.72 -4.38 -26.61
CA GLY A 63 28.13 -4.66 -27.91
C GLY A 63 28.10 -3.43 -28.81
N ALA A 64 28.30 -3.64 -30.11
CA ALA A 64 28.36 -2.58 -31.12
C ALA A 64 27.11 -1.69 -31.11
N GLN A 65 25.91 -2.30 -31.02
CA GLN A 65 24.65 -1.55 -31.01
C GLN A 65 24.49 -0.62 -29.80
N PHE A 66 24.96 -1.04 -28.62
CA PHE A 66 24.90 -0.18 -27.41
C PHE A 66 25.91 0.97 -27.52
N ARG A 67 27.12 0.67 -27.99
CA ARG A 67 28.16 1.66 -28.26
C ARG A 67 27.71 2.72 -29.26
N GLU A 68 27.08 2.31 -30.36
CA GLU A 68 26.49 3.22 -31.35
C GLU A 68 25.31 4.02 -30.79
N MET A 69 24.48 3.43 -29.92
CA MET A 69 23.39 4.15 -29.25
C MET A 69 23.94 5.31 -28.41
N ILE A 70 24.99 5.08 -27.63
CA ILE A 70 25.62 6.12 -26.79
C ILE A 70 26.31 7.19 -27.64
N ARG A 71 27.10 6.79 -28.65
CA ARG A 71 27.95 7.73 -29.41
C ARG A 71 27.25 8.42 -30.57
N CYS A 72 26.23 7.78 -31.14
CA CYS A 72 25.57 8.23 -32.37
C CYS A 72 24.05 8.41 -32.21
N GLY A 73 23.47 8.11 -31.04
CA GLY A 73 22.04 8.23 -30.80
C GLY A 73 21.18 7.25 -31.60
N THR A 74 21.77 6.15 -32.10
CA THR A 74 21.04 5.13 -32.85
C THR A 74 20.12 4.33 -31.92
N ARG A 75 19.02 3.80 -32.47
CA ARG A 75 18.09 2.98 -31.68
C ARG A 75 18.64 1.56 -31.54
N GLN A 76 18.73 1.08 -30.29
CA GLN A 76 19.07 -0.31 -30.01
C GLN A 76 17.92 -1.26 -30.44
N MET A 77 18.24 -2.32 -31.18
CA MET A 77 17.25 -3.32 -31.62
C MET A 77 17.06 -4.43 -30.58
N ILE A 78 18.16 -4.88 -29.97
CA ILE A 78 18.16 -5.85 -28.87
C ILE A 78 18.49 -5.10 -27.59
N ARG A 79 17.67 -5.21 -26.54
CA ARG A 79 17.94 -4.51 -25.29
C ARG A 79 19.17 -5.11 -24.61
N HIS A 80 20.09 -4.27 -24.13
CA HIS A 80 21.33 -4.72 -23.50
C HIS A 80 21.11 -5.75 -22.38
N TRP A 81 20.10 -5.58 -21.55
CA TRP A 81 19.80 -6.49 -20.45
C TRP A 81 19.22 -7.85 -20.90
N GLU A 82 18.54 -7.92 -22.06
CA GLU A 82 18.15 -9.19 -22.68
C GLU A 82 19.38 -9.91 -23.27
N LEU A 83 20.35 -9.15 -23.77
CA LEU A 83 21.64 -9.67 -24.24
C LEU A 83 22.52 -10.17 -23.08
N THR A 84 22.48 -9.54 -21.91
CA THR A 84 23.12 -10.06 -20.69
C THR A 84 22.67 -11.50 -20.40
N GLU A 85 21.35 -11.76 -20.42
CA GLU A 85 20.82 -13.10 -20.21
C GLU A 85 21.35 -14.08 -21.28
N ALA A 86 21.34 -13.66 -22.55
CA ALA A 86 21.82 -14.48 -23.66
C ALA A 86 23.31 -14.84 -23.57
N TRP A 87 24.14 -14.00 -22.93
CA TRP A 87 25.54 -14.29 -22.68
C TRP A 87 25.76 -15.27 -21.54
N LEU A 88 25.02 -15.10 -20.44
CA LEU A 88 25.34 -15.74 -19.16
C LEU A 88 24.56 -17.02 -18.86
N LEU A 89 23.37 -17.22 -19.45
CA LEU A 89 22.44 -18.27 -19.02
C LEU A 89 23.06 -19.67 -19.05
N ASP A 90 23.84 -19.95 -20.09
CA ASP A 90 24.50 -21.24 -20.32
C ASP A 90 26.03 -21.08 -20.43
N ASP A 91 26.63 -20.09 -19.75
CA ASP A 91 28.10 -19.91 -19.76
C ASP A 91 28.79 -21.01 -18.92
N PRO A 92 29.54 -21.94 -19.55
CA PRO A 92 30.08 -23.09 -18.85
C PRO A 92 31.23 -22.72 -17.90
N TRP A 93 32.00 -21.68 -18.24
CA TRP A 93 33.13 -21.24 -17.43
C TRP A 93 32.67 -20.62 -16.11
N LEU A 94 31.70 -19.71 -16.16
CA LEU A 94 31.14 -19.07 -14.97
C LEU A 94 30.43 -20.08 -14.07
N MET A 95 29.73 -21.05 -14.65
CA MET A 95 29.07 -22.13 -13.92
C MET A 95 30.08 -22.97 -13.13
N ASP A 96 31.16 -23.43 -13.79
CA ASP A 96 32.25 -24.17 -13.14
C ASP A 96 32.96 -23.31 -12.07
N ARG A 97 33.27 -22.06 -12.41
CA ARG A 97 33.93 -21.10 -11.50
C ARG A 97 33.13 -20.86 -10.22
N LEU A 98 31.80 -20.80 -10.31
CA LEU A 98 30.90 -20.63 -9.17
C LEU A 98 30.57 -21.95 -8.47
N GLN A 99 30.93 -23.11 -9.03
CA GLN A 99 30.45 -24.43 -8.58
C GLN A 99 28.91 -24.46 -8.52
N ALA A 100 28.27 -23.85 -9.52
CA ALA A 100 26.83 -23.67 -9.57
C ALA A 100 26.16 -24.88 -10.22
N ASP A 101 25.02 -25.29 -9.69
CA ASP A 101 24.13 -26.19 -10.40
C ASP A 101 23.55 -25.47 -11.64
N PRO A 102 23.42 -26.13 -12.81
CA PRO A 102 22.79 -25.54 -13.98
C PRO A 102 21.41 -24.92 -13.71
N TRP A 103 20.61 -25.52 -12.82
CA TRP A 103 19.30 -25.01 -12.44
C TRP A 103 19.40 -23.71 -11.64
N ALA A 104 20.42 -23.58 -10.78
CA ALA A 104 20.67 -22.35 -10.04
C ALA A 104 21.03 -21.20 -11.01
N MET A 105 21.87 -21.45 -12.00
CA MET A 105 22.18 -20.46 -13.04
C MET A 105 20.93 -20.05 -13.82
N ARG A 106 20.10 -21.02 -14.22
CA ARG A 106 18.83 -20.76 -14.94
C ARG A 106 17.83 -19.94 -14.13
N ALA A 107 17.86 -20.03 -12.79
CA ALA A 107 17.04 -19.20 -11.93
C ALA A 107 17.63 -17.79 -11.70
N LEU A 108 18.94 -17.68 -11.47
CA LEU A 108 19.59 -16.45 -11.00
C LEU A 108 20.02 -15.50 -12.13
N ILE A 109 20.42 -16.00 -13.31
CA ILE A 109 20.82 -15.14 -14.43
C ILE A 109 19.67 -14.25 -14.93
N PRO A 110 18.44 -14.77 -15.14
CA PRO A 110 17.32 -13.92 -15.52
C PRO A 110 16.96 -12.87 -14.45
N ALA A 111 17.26 -13.15 -13.18
CA ALA A 111 17.04 -12.22 -12.08
C ALA A 111 17.92 -10.98 -12.17
N ILE A 112 19.22 -11.15 -12.40
CA ILE A 112 20.15 -10.01 -12.58
C ILE A 112 19.89 -9.27 -13.90
N ALA A 113 19.52 -10.00 -14.96
CA ALA A 113 19.22 -9.42 -16.26
C ALA A 113 17.93 -8.58 -16.21
N GLY A 114 16.93 -8.99 -15.43
CA GLY A 114 15.65 -8.30 -15.34
C GLY A 114 15.62 -7.04 -14.46
N HIS A 115 16.76 -6.39 -14.21
CA HIS A 115 16.88 -5.22 -13.32
C HIS A 115 16.08 -3.99 -13.77
N HIS A 116 15.64 -3.94 -15.04
CA HIS A 116 14.67 -2.95 -15.57
C HIS A 116 13.21 -3.20 -15.17
N GLY A 117 13.01 -4.09 -14.20
CA GLY A 117 11.74 -4.35 -13.54
C GLY A 117 10.90 -5.47 -14.15
N ARG A 118 11.47 -6.26 -15.07
CA ARG A 118 10.86 -7.47 -15.66
C ARG A 118 11.94 -8.38 -16.28
N PRO A 119 11.71 -9.71 -16.38
CA PRO A 119 12.61 -10.63 -17.06
C PRO A 119 12.54 -10.50 -18.60
N SER A 120 13.47 -11.16 -19.30
CA SER A 120 13.49 -11.19 -20.76
C SER A 120 12.28 -11.95 -21.29
N LYS A 121 11.76 -11.51 -22.44
CA LYS A 121 10.74 -12.23 -23.21
C LYS A 121 11.33 -13.05 -24.36
N GLN A 122 12.64 -13.00 -24.55
CA GLN A 122 13.31 -13.64 -25.67
C GLN A 122 13.35 -15.16 -25.46
N ASP A 123 13.06 -15.89 -26.53
CA ASP A 123 13.23 -17.34 -26.57
C ASP A 123 14.72 -17.67 -26.69
N GLU A 124 15.20 -18.64 -25.88
CA GLU A 124 16.60 -19.07 -25.82
C GLU A 124 17.16 -19.46 -27.18
N ARG A 125 16.31 -19.96 -28.09
CA ARG A 125 16.70 -20.33 -29.46
C ARG A 125 17.26 -19.14 -30.26
N PHE A 126 16.94 -17.91 -29.88
CA PHE A 126 17.46 -16.70 -30.52
C PHE A 126 18.76 -16.18 -29.90
N PHE A 127 19.20 -16.71 -28.75
CA PHE A 127 20.39 -16.22 -28.04
C PHE A 127 21.67 -16.28 -28.89
N PRO A 128 21.97 -17.34 -29.66
CA PRO A 128 23.13 -17.34 -30.56
C PRO A 128 23.10 -16.18 -31.56
N ARG A 129 21.92 -15.89 -32.14
CA ARG A 129 21.76 -14.77 -33.08
C ARG A 129 21.91 -13.41 -32.40
N MET A 130 21.41 -13.27 -31.17
CA MET A 130 21.56 -12.04 -30.39
C MET A 130 23.03 -11.74 -30.09
N ARG A 131 23.79 -12.78 -29.69
CA ARG A 131 25.23 -12.71 -29.43
C ARG A 131 26.01 -12.28 -30.67
N SER A 132 25.78 -12.92 -31.81
CA SER A 132 26.43 -12.52 -33.08
C SER A 132 26.02 -11.12 -33.54
N GLY A 133 24.80 -10.67 -33.21
CA GLY A 133 24.35 -9.31 -33.46
C GLY A 133 25.03 -8.24 -32.60
N ALA A 134 25.76 -8.62 -31.53
CA ALA A 134 26.55 -7.72 -30.70
C ALA A 134 27.91 -7.35 -31.34
N GLY A 135 28.37 -8.16 -32.31
CA GLY A 135 29.61 -7.94 -33.07
C GLY A 135 30.80 -8.75 -32.54
N ALA A 136 31.72 -9.11 -33.44
CA ALA A 136 32.84 -10.02 -33.16
C ALA A 136 33.80 -9.51 -32.06
N GLU A 137 33.97 -8.20 -31.93
CA GLU A 137 34.76 -7.58 -30.85
C GLU A 137 34.14 -7.90 -29.48
N ALA A 138 32.81 -7.75 -29.35
CA ALA A 138 32.11 -8.10 -28.14
C ALA A 138 32.16 -9.62 -27.86
N GLU A 139 32.01 -10.47 -28.88
CA GLU A 139 32.12 -11.92 -28.69
C GLU A 139 33.51 -12.34 -28.14
N ALA A 140 34.57 -11.62 -28.51
CA ALA A 140 35.92 -11.86 -28.02
C ALA A 140 36.16 -11.30 -26.61
N ASP A 141 35.60 -10.12 -26.30
CA ASP A 141 35.83 -9.40 -25.05
C ASP A 141 34.97 -9.90 -23.88
N ILE A 142 33.83 -10.52 -24.15
CA ILE A 142 32.89 -11.01 -23.12
C ILE A 142 33.55 -12.04 -22.18
N PRO A 143 34.18 -13.14 -22.65
CA PRO A 143 34.83 -14.10 -21.76
C PRO A 143 35.92 -13.44 -20.91
N ALA A 144 36.77 -12.60 -21.51
CA ALA A 144 37.82 -11.87 -20.80
C ALA A 144 37.25 -10.93 -19.73
N THR A 145 36.09 -10.31 -19.98
CA THR A 145 35.39 -9.47 -19.00
C THR A 145 34.85 -10.28 -17.83
N ILE A 146 34.21 -11.43 -18.10
CA ILE A 146 33.67 -12.33 -17.07
C ILE A 146 34.81 -12.81 -16.17
N GLU A 147 35.92 -13.28 -16.76
CA GLU A 147 37.10 -13.73 -16.02
C GLU A 147 37.71 -12.61 -15.18
N ALA A 148 37.86 -11.41 -15.76
CA ALA A 148 38.42 -10.25 -15.06
C ALA A 148 37.57 -9.83 -13.85
N LEU A 149 36.25 -9.80 -13.99
CA LEU A 149 35.34 -9.50 -12.88
C LEU A 149 35.34 -10.62 -11.83
N ALA A 150 35.29 -11.90 -12.25
CA ALA A 150 35.32 -13.04 -11.34
C ALA A 150 36.61 -13.15 -10.52
N SER A 151 37.72 -12.59 -11.02
CA SER A 151 38.99 -12.51 -10.29
C SER A 151 38.95 -11.57 -9.08
N LEU A 152 38.00 -10.63 -9.03
CA LEU A 152 37.84 -9.68 -7.92
C LEU A 152 37.11 -10.29 -6.71
N TRP A 153 36.43 -11.43 -6.90
CA TRP A 153 35.74 -12.20 -5.86
C TRP A 153 36.15 -13.68 -5.90
N PRO A 154 37.42 -14.02 -5.57
CA PRO A 154 37.94 -15.39 -5.62
C PRO A 154 37.10 -16.39 -4.79
N GLU A 155 36.48 -15.92 -3.71
CA GLU A 155 35.65 -16.70 -2.79
C GLU A 155 34.21 -16.93 -3.26
N ALA A 156 33.78 -16.30 -4.36
CA ALA A 156 32.43 -16.46 -4.91
C ALA A 156 32.15 -17.92 -5.26
N SER A 157 31.08 -18.47 -4.66
CA SER A 157 30.57 -19.80 -4.97
C SER A 157 29.06 -19.88 -4.73
N LEU A 158 28.36 -20.70 -5.51
CA LEU A 158 26.96 -21.09 -5.37
C LEU A 158 26.82 -22.56 -4.92
N ALA A 159 27.92 -23.19 -4.47
CA ALA A 159 27.89 -24.56 -4.01
C ALA A 159 26.84 -24.76 -2.90
N GLY A 160 26.11 -25.87 -2.99
CA GLY A 160 25.05 -26.25 -2.04
C GLY A 160 23.71 -25.54 -2.23
N LEU A 161 23.59 -24.64 -3.22
CA LEU A 161 22.31 -24.01 -3.56
C LEU A 161 21.50 -24.93 -4.49
N ASP A 162 20.39 -25.46 -4.00
CA ASP A 162 19.51 -26.31 -4.81
C ASP A 162 18.56 -25.49 -5.72
N GLU A 163 17.85 -26.19 -6.61
CA GLU A 163 16.90 -25.57 -7.55
C GLU A 163 15.78 -24.80 -6.84
N ILE A 164 15.26 -25.32 -5.72
CA ILE A 164 14.13 -24.72 -5.00
C ILE A 164 14.59 -23.41 -4.33
N GLU A 165 15.75 -23.43 -3.68
CA GLU A 165 16.33 -22.27 -3.04
C GLU A 165 16.71 -21.22 -4.08
N ALA A 166 17.38 -21.60 -5.18
CA ALA A 166 17.73 -20.68 -6.26
C ALA A 166 16.49 -20.04 -6.90
N THR A 167 15.43 -20.80 -7.11
CA THR A 167 14.14 -20.32 -7.62
C THR A 167 13.53 -19.27 -6.69
N ARG A 168 13.52 -19.51 -5.38
CA ARG A 168 13.06 -18.53 -4.38
C ARG A 168 13.94 -17.28 -4.35
N LEU A 169 15.25 -17.46 -4.39
CA LEU A 169 16.23 -16.38 -4.36
C LEU A 169 16.21 -15.52 -5.62
N SER A 170 15.79 -16.06 -6.77
CA SER A 170 15.70 -15.30 -8.03
C SER A 170 14.86 -14.02 -7.88
N TRP A 171 13.74 -14.08 -7.15
CA TRP A 171 12.90 -12.90 -6.88
C TRP A 171 13.60 -11.86 -6.02
N TRP A 172 14.27 -12.32 -4.96
CA TRP A 172 15.01 -11.47 -4.05
C TRP A 172 16.23 -10.83 -4.74
N LEU A 173 16.96 -11.60 -5.54
CA LEU A 173 18.14 -11.15 -6.28
C LEU A 173 17.78 -10.13 -7.36
N ALA A 174 16.65 -10.31 -8.06
CA ALA A 174 16.16 -9.33 -9.03
C ALA A 174 15.90 -7.96 -8.36
N GLY A 175 15.25 -7.96 -7.19
CA GLY A 175 15.01 -6.73 -6.42
C GLY A 175 16.30 -6.08 -5.91
N LEU A 176 17.23 -6.87 -5.38
CA LEU A 176 18.55 -6.40 -4.95
C LEU A 176 19.33 -5.77 -6.10
N THR A 177 19.35 -6.43 -7.26
CA THR A 177 20.03 -5.94 -8.47
C THR A 177 19.47 -4.59 -8.89
N THR A 178 18.14 -4.45 -8.97
CA THR A 178 17.50 -3.17 -9.30
C THR A 178 17.86 -2.09 -8.28
N ALA A 179 17.80 -2.38 -6.98
CA ALA A 179 18.13 -1.40 -5.94
C ALA A 179 19.60 -0.95 -6.03
N ALA A 180 20.51 -1.89 -6.25
CA ALA A 180 21.93 -1.61 -6.42
C ALA A 180 22.19 -0.77 -7.69
N ASP A 181 21.55 -1.11 -8.81
CA ASP A 181 21.68 -0.37 -10.06
C ASP A 181 21.14 1.05 -9.95
N TRP A 182 20.01 1.27 -9.28
CA TRP A 182 19.46 2.63 -9.09
C TRP A 182 20.39 3.55 -8.28
N ILE A 183 21.10 2.99 -7.30
CA ILE A 183 22.08 3.75 -6.49
C ILE A 183 23.38 3.94 -7.27
N GLY A 184 23.91 2.89 -7.89
CA GLY A 184 25.12 2.96 -8.74
C GLY A 184 24.92 3.79 -10.02
N SER A 185 23.68 3.99 -10.43
CA SER A 185 23.31 4.85 -11.56
C SER A 185 23.24 6.34 -11.21
N ASN A 186 23.31 6.71 -9.93
CA ASN A 186 23.30 8.10 -9.53
C ASN A 186 24.63 8.79 -9.87
N ALA A 187 24.64 9.63 -10.91
CA ALA A 187 25.83 10.30 -11.40
C ALA A 187 26.43 11.33 -10.42
N ASP A 188 25.69 11.76 -9.41
CA ASP A 188 26.22 12.66 -8.38
C ASP A 188 27.00 11.87 -7.31
N TRP A 189 26.70 10.58 -7.13
CA TRP A 189 27.37 9.67 -6.20
C TRP A 189 28.48 8.85 -6.88
N PHE A 190 28.26 8.47 -8.13
CA PHE A 190 29.17 7.70 -8.97
C PHE A 190 29.43 8.48 -10.28
N PRO A 191 30.28 9.52 -10.23
CA PRO A 191 30.52 10.38 -11.38
C PRO A 191 31.24 9.64 -12.52
N ALA A 192 30.96 10.07 -13.75
CA ALA A 192 31.62 9.53 -14.93
C ALA A 192 33.15 9.70 -14.88
N ARG A 193 33.89 8.69 -15.32
CA ARG A 193 35.36 8.66 -15.20
C ARG A 193 35.99 8.00 -16.42
N SER A 194 37.12 8.56 -16.87
CA SER A 194 37.96 7.95 -17.91
C SER A 194 38.53 6.59 -17.48
N PRO A 195 38.90 5.71 -18.43
CA PRO A 195 39.46 4.38 -18.13
C PRO A 195 40.94 4.44 -17.70
N ASP A 196 41.24 5.13 -16.59
CA ASP A 196 42.59 5.42 -16.10
C ASP A 196 43.09 4.51 -14.96
N LEU A 197 42.25 3.61 -14.44
CA LEU A 197 42.55 2.76 -13.29
C LEU A 197 42.44 1.27 -13.65
N SER A 198 43.15 0.42 -12.91
CA SER A 198 42.87 -1.01 -12.94
C SER A 198 41.51 -1.31 -12.31
N LEU A 199 40.92 -2.47 -12.62
CA LEU A 199 39.62 -2.86 -12.07
C LEU A 199 39.62 -2.94 -10.54
N ALA A 200 40.71 -3.42 -9.94
CA ALA A 200 40.85 -3.52 -8.49
C ALA A 200 40.96 -2.13 -7.82
N GLU A 201 41.71 -1.20 -8.43
CA GLU A 201 41.81 0.18 -7.95
C GLU A 201 40.46 0.91 -8.07
N TYR A 202 39.77 0.74 -9.20
CA TYR A 202 38.45 1.32 -9.39
C TYR A 202 37.42 0.72 -8.42
N LEU A 203 37.41 -0.60 -8.22
CA LEU A 203 36.52 -1.24 -7.25
C LEU A 203 36.76 -0.73 -5.82
N ALA A 204 38.01 -0.45 -5.42
CA ALA A 204 38.30 0.16 -4.13
C ALA A 204 37.70 1.56 -3.99
N LEU A 205 37.74 2.36 -5.06
CA LEU A 205 37.08 3.67 -5.13
C LEU A 205 35.55 3.54 -5.02
N ALA A 206 34.95 2.65 -5.82
CA ALA A 206 33.52 2.38 -5.82
C ALA A 206 33.02 1.89 -4.45
N ARG A 207 33.80 1.04 -3.75
CA ARG A 207 33.52 0.62 -2.36
C ARG A 207 33.52 1.80 -1.38
N GLY A 208 34.44 2.75 -1.55
CA GLY A 208 34.47 3.98 -0.77
C GLY A 208 33.22 4.85 -1.00
N ALA A 209 32.84 5.03 -2.26
CA ALA A 209 31.62 5.75 -2.64
C ALA A 209 30.36 5.06 -2.10
N ALA A 210 30.23 3.74 -2.29
CA ALA A 210 29.10 2.96 -1.78
C ALA A 210 29.00 2.99 -0.24
N ALA A 211 30.14 2.96 0.47
CA ALA A 211 30.16 3.05 1.92
C ALA A 211 29.56 4.38 2.44
N ARG A 212 29.71 5.46 1.67
CA ARG A 212 29.16 6.78 1.94
C ARG A 212 27.72 6.94 1.47
N HIS A 213 27.45 6.61 0.21
CA HIS A 213 26.21 6.97 -0.47
C HIS A 213 25.05 6.01 -0.23
N VAL A 214 25.30 4.74 0.13
CA VAL A 214 24.21 3.82 0.52
C VAL A 214 23.50 4.28 1.82
N PRO A 215 24.22 4.73 2.87
CA PRO A 215 23.60 5.45 3.98
C PRO A 215 22.92 6.77 3.58
N GLU A 216 23.54 7.59 2.73
CA GLU A 216 22.92 8.85 2.25
C GLU A 216 21.64 8.60 1.43
N ALA A 217 21.53 7.45 0.76
CA ALA A 217 20.31 6.99 0.10
C ALA A 217 19.22 6.55 1.10
N GLY A 218 19.60 6.18 2.33
CA GLY A 218 18.67 5.79 3.39
C GLY A 218 18.30 4.31 3.43
N VAL A 219 19.09 3.45 2.78
CA VAL A 219 18.80 2.01 2.63
C VAL A 219 19.84 1.09 3.27
N ALA A 220 20.79 1.65 4.01
CA ALA A 220 21.83 0.88 4.70
C ALA A 220 21.28 -0.02 5.83
N GLY A 221 20.06 0.26 6.29
CA GLY A 221 19.51 -0.30 7.52
C GLY A 221 20.07 0.40 8.75
N THR A 222 19.37 0.26 9.87
CA THR A 222 19.82 0.79 11.16
C THR A 222 19.62 -0.18 12.32
N ALA A 223 20.28 0.08 13.44
CA ALA A 223 20.19 -0.73 14.64
C ALA A 223 18.88 -0.46 15.40
N ALA A 224 18.31 -1.52 15.97
CA ALA A 224 17.18 -1.42 16.89
C ALA A 224 17.65 -0.85 18.24
N ARG A 225 16.79 -0.05 18.87
CA ARG A 225 16.99 0.55 20.18
C ARG A 225 16.03 -0.07 21.20
N ALA A 226 16.58 -0.46 22.34
CA ALA A 226 15.82 -0.84 23.52
C ALA A 226 15.46 0.41 24.34
N GLY A 227 14.39 0.30 25.13
CA GLY A 227 13.91 1.37 26.00
C GLY A 227 12.40 1.55 25.93
N GLU A 228 11.88 2.39 26.82
CA GLU A 228 10.45 2.69 26.87
C GLU A 228 10.02 3.52 25.66
N LEU A 229 9.01 3.03 24.93
CA LEU A 229 8.41 3.76 23.82
C LEU A 229 7.44 4.83 24.29
N PHE A 230 6.73 4.56 25.38
CA PHE A 230 5.61 5.33 25.86
C PHE A 230 5.70 5.53 27.38
N ASP A 231 5.24 6.67 27.86
CA ASP A 231 5.29 7.12 29.26
C ASP A 231 3.93 7.02 29.98
N PHE A 232 2.98 6.28 29.40
CA PHE A 232 1.67 6.03 29.97
C PHE A 232 1.52 4.59 30.50
N THR A 233 0.54 4.37 31.37
CA THR A 233 0.20 3.03 31.86
C THR A 233 -0.40 2.18 30.74
N PHE A 234 0.16 0.99 30.52
CA PHE A 234 -0.27 0.10 29.45
C PHE A 234 -1.66 -0.49 29.72
N ARG A 235 -2.51 -0.44 28.69
CA ARG A 235 -3.79 -1.15 28.61
C ARG A 235 -3.56 -2.67 28.48
N PRO A 236 -4.57 -3.53 28.75
CA PRO A 236 -4.39 -4.98 28.71
C PRO A 236 -3.74 -5.52 27.43
N MET A 237 -4.16 -5.05 26.25
CA MET A 237 -3.56 -5.47 24.98
C MET A 237 -2.10 -5.05 24.82
N GLN A 238 -1.73 -3.87 25.33
CA GLN A 238 -0.35 -3.37 25.31
C GLN A 238 0.54 -4.17 26.29
N GLN A 239 -0.01 -4.58 27.44
CA GLN A 239 0.67 -5.47 28.39
C GLN A 239 0.87 -6.87 27.81
N ALA A 240 -0.14 -7.40 27.11
CA ALA A 240 -0.04 -8.66 26.38
C ALA A 240 1.07 -8.59 25.33
N ALA A 241 1.08 -7.54 24.49
CA ALA A 241 2.14 -7.32 23.50
C ALA A 241 3.55 -7.17 24.12
N ALA A 242 3.66 -6.52 25.29
CA ALA A 242 4.92 -6.36 26.01
C ALA A 242 5.50 -7.68 26.55
N SER A 243 4.64 -8.65 26.87
CA SER A 243 5.03 -9.94 27.47
C SER A 243 4.93 -11.13 26.52
N ALA A 244 4.35 -10.96 25.33
CA ALA A 244 4.10 -12.02 24.37
C ALA A 244 5.35 -12.83 24.00
N PRO A 245 5.26 -14.16 23.81
CA PRO A 245 6.40 -14.96 23.37
C PRO A 245 6.84 -14.57 21.95
N LEU A 246 8.13 -14.69 21.68
CA LEU A 246 8.72 -14.48 20.36
C LEU A 246 9.31 -15.82 19.87
N PRO A 247 8.56 -16.63 19.10
CA PRO A 247 9.03 -17.93 18.62
C PRO A 247 10.27 -17.78 17.72
N GLY A 248 11.06 -18.84 17.54
CA GLY A 248 12.19 -18.82 16.62
C GLY A 248 11.75 -18.64 15.16
N GLY A 249 12.61 -18.03 14.34
CA GLY A 249 12.32 -17.79 12.91
C GLY A 249 11.27 -16.69 12.65
N PRO A 250 10.63 -16.70 11.46
CA PRO A 250 9.54 -15.80 11.12
C PRO A 250 8.37 -15.90 12.10
N MET A 251 7.64 -14.80 12.33
CA MET A 251 6.41 -14.86 13.13
C MET A 251 5.29 -14.01 12.53
N LEU A 252 4.07 -14.48 12.76
CA LEU A 252 2.82 -13.77 12.50
C LEU A 252 2.16 -13.47 13.84
N ALA A 253 1.60 -12.28 14.01
CA ALA A 253 0.77 -11.97 15.17
C ALA A 253 -0.54 -11.32 14.73
N PHE A 254 -1.64 -11.66 15.38
CA PHE A 254 -2.93 -10.97 15.24
C PHE A 254 -3.24 -10.23 16.54
N ILE A 255 -3.53 -8.94 16.41
CA ILE A 255 -4.02 -8.10 17.50
C ILE A 255 -5.49 -7.78 17.22
N GLU A 256 -6.37 -8.47 17.94
CA GLU A 256 -7.82 -8.39 17.77
C GLU A 256 -8.42 -7.68 18.98
N ASP A 257 -8.89 -6.45 18.78
CA ASP A 257 -9.46 -5.62 19.84
C ASP A 257 -10.35 -4.52 19.27
N GLU A 258 -11.20 -3.91 20.08
CA GLU A 258 -12.11 -2.85 19.65
C GLU A 258 -11.36 -1.59 19.17
N THR A 259 -12.06 -0.69 18.48
CA THR A 259 -11.46 0.59 18.09
C THR A 259 -11.20 1.44 19.33
N GLY A 260 -10.03 2.11 19.36
CA GLY A 260 -9.64 2.92 20.52
C GLY A 260 -9.00 2.13 21.68
N ALA A 261 -8.91 0.80 21.61
CA ALA A 261 -8.25 -0.02 22.64
C ALA A 261 -6.71 0.14 22.71
N GLY A 262 -6.10 0.84 21.75
CA GLY A 262 -4.65 1.05 21.68
C GLY A 262 -3.89 -0.04 20.90
N LYS A 263 -4.53 -0.63 19.88
CA LYS A 263 -3.94 -1.67 19.01
C LYS A 263 -2.63 -1.23 18.35
N THR A 264 -2.56 0.01 17.88
CA THR A 264 -1.35 0.53 17.22
C THR A 264 -0.17 0.61 18.20
N GLU A 265 -0.38 1.12 19.42
CA GLU A 265 0.64 1.14 20.47
C GLU A 265 1.09 -0.29 20.82
N ALA A 266 0.16 -1.23 20.96
CA ALA A 266 0.49 -2.64 21.19
C ALA A 266 1.33 -3.23 20.04
N ALA A 267 1.00 -2.90 18.79
CA ALA A 267 1.76 -3.29 17.62
C ALA A 267 3.18 -2.73 17.62
N LEU A 268 3.35 -1.46 17.99
CA LEU A 268 4.66 -0.80 18.10
C LEU A 268 5.52 -1.41 19.21
N ILE A 269 4.93 -1.72 20.37
CA ILE A 269 5.59 -2.43 21.47
C ILE A 269 6.07 -3.81 21.00
N LEU A 270 5.19 -4.59 20.38
CA LEU A 270 5.55 -5.91 19.86
C LEU A 270 6.63 -5.80 18.77
N ALA A 271 6.49 -4.85 17.85
CA ALA A 271 7.43 -4.62 16.76
C ALA A 271 8.83 -4.23 17.26
N GLN A 272 8.97 -3.40 18.31
CA GLN A 272 10.27 -3.09 18.90
C GLN A 272 10.94 -4.36 19.45
N ARG A 273 10.18 -5.19 20.19
CA ARG A 273 10.69 -6.47 20.71
C ARG A 273 11.11 -7.41 19.57
N MET A 274 10.33 -7.44 18.48
CA MET A 274 10.65 -8.20 17.28
C MET A 274 11.92 -7.70 16.57
N LEU A 275 12.11 -6.38 16.44
CA LEU A 275 13.32 -5.77 15.90
C LEU A 275 14.56 -6.16 16.73
N LEU A 276 14.46 -6.05 18.06
CA LEU A 276 15.53 -6.44 18.98
C LEU A 276 15.85 -7.95 18.94
N ALA A 277 14.84 -8.78 18.64
CA ALA A 277 15.01 -10.21 18.43
C ALA A 277 15.47 -10.59 17.01
N GLY A 278 15.80 -9.61 16.16
CA GLY A 278 16.31 -9.86 14.81
C GLY A 278 15.26 -10.38 13.81
N LYS A 279 13.96 -10.18 14.09
CA LYS A 279 12.85 -10.62 13.22
C LYS A 279 12.57 -9.70 12.04
N GLY A 280 13.33 -8.60 11.96
CA GLY A 280 13.32 -7.62 10.89
C GLY A 280 14.35 -6.53 11.20
N ARG A 281 14.68 -5.74 10.19
CA ARG A 281 15.64 -4.61 10.25
C ARG A 281 14.95 -3.25 10.07
N GLY A 282 13.62 -3.24 10.03
CA GLY A 282 12.80 -2.06 9.78
C GLY A 282 11.31 -2.43 9.80
N LEU A 283 10.46 -1.45 9.50
CA LEU A 283 9.00 -1.60 9.57
C LEU A 283 8.35 -1.15 8.26
N PHE A 284 7.24 -1.79 7.88
CA PHE A 284 6.33 -1.24 6.89
C PHE A 284 4.89 -1.25 7.42
N PHE A 285 4.29 -0.07 7.55
CA PHE A 285 2.87 0.06 7.86
C PHE A 285 2.06 0.07 6.57
N ALA A 286 1.21 -0.93 6.40
CA ALA A 286 0.26 -1.10 5.32
C ALA A 286 -1.14 -0.70 5.81
N LEU A 287 -1.62 0.46 5.38
CA LEU A 287 -2.89 1.05 5.83
C LEU A 287 -3.98 0.94 4.76
N PRO A 288 -5.28 0.88 5.14
CA PRO A 288 -6.38 0.76 4.18
C PRO A 288 -6.55 1.98 3.28
N THR A 289 -6.27 3.20 3.76
CA THR A 289 -6.50 4.43 2.98
C THR A 289 -5.32 5.40 3.08
N MET A 290 -5.29 6.38 2.18
CA MET A 290 -4.31 7.48 2.25
C MET A 290 -4.44 8.29 3.55
N ALA A 291 -5.68 8.53 4.02
CA ALA A 291 -5.91 9.30 5.24
C ALA A 291 -5.39 8.57 6.49
N THR A 292 -5.63 7.25 6.59
CA THR A 292 -5.02 6.43 7.65
C THR A 292 -3.49 6.42 7.56
N ALA A 293 -2.92 6.43 6.35
CA ALA A 293 -1.47 6.47 6.17
C ALA A 293 -0.86 7.81 6.60
N ASP A 294 -1.48 8.95 6.23
CA ASP A 294 -1.07 10.29 6.68
C ASP A 294 -1.13 10.40 8.21
N ALA A 295 -2.22 9.91 8.84
CA ALA A 295 -2.36 9.91 10.30
C ALA A 295 -1.31 9.03 10.99
N MET A 296 -1.06 7.83 10.44
CA MET A 296 -0.04 6.92 10.97
C MET A 296 1.38 7.48 10.79
N PHE A 297 1.63 8.23 9.71
CA PHE A 297 2.91 8.88 9.47
C PHE A 297 3.29 9.86 10.59
N ILE A 298 2.34 10.71 10.98
CA ILE A 298 2.54 11.65 12.10
C ILE A 298 2.85 10.89 13.39
N ARG A 299 2.09 9.83 13.69
CA ARG A 299 2.27 9.02 14.90
C ARG A 299 3.62 8.30 14.91
N ALA A 300 3.99 7.66 13.80
CA ALA A 300 5.25 6.95 13.69
C ALA A 300 6.45 7.89 13.81
N ALA A 301 6.40 9.07 13.18
CA ALA A 301 7.46 10.07 13.26
C ALA A 301 7.81 10.46 14.71
N ALA A 302 6.85 10.39 15.64
CA ALA A 302 7.06 10.68 17.05
C ALA A 302 7.73 9.54 17.85
N VAL A 303 7.65 8.29 17.37
CA VAL A 303 8.02 7.09 18.14
C VAL A 303 9.21 6.34 17.54
N VAL A 304 9.36 6.29 16.21
CA VAL A 304 10.34 5.40 15.55
C VAL A 304 11.80 5.70 15.90
N GLY A 305 12.14 6.95 16.23
CA GLY A 305 13.49 7.31 16.73
C GLY A 305 13.83 6.72 18.11
N ARG A 306 12.82 6.25 18.86
CA ARG A 306 13.00 5.47 20.10
C ARG A 306 13.15 3.97 19.83
N MET A 307 12.71 3.50 18.65
CA MET A 307 12.78 2.09 18.24
C MET A 307 14.03 1.78 17.42
N LEU A 308 14.56 2.76 16.70
CA LEU A 308 15.64 2.60 15.72
C LEU A 308 16.62 3.78 15.85
N ASP A 309 17.89 3.54 15.54
CA ASP A 309 18.93 4.58 15.55
C ASP A 309 18.87 5.44 14.28
N ARG A 310 18.45 6.71 14.40
CA ARG A 310 18.38 7.67 13.27
C ARG A 310 17.70 7.08 12.01
N PRO A 311 16.50 6.49 12.13
CA PRO A 311 15.88 5.78 11.02
C PRO A 311 15.47 6.74 9.91
N THR A 312 15.47 6.23 8.68
CA THR A 312 14.75 6.87 7.59
C THR A 312 13.26 6.53 7.65
N LEU A 313 12.42 7.54 7.42
CA LEU A 313 10.96 7.43 7.45
C LEU A 313 10.37 8.00 6.15
N THR A 314 9.52 7.22 5.48
CA THR A 314 8.89 7.62 4.21
C THR A 314 7.38 7.40 4.21
N LEU A 315 6.69 8.15 3.34
CA LEU A 315 5.26 8.05 3.09
C LEU A 315 4.99 7.63 1.63
N ALA A 316 4.21 6.58 1.44
CA ALA A 316 4.01 5.89 0.17
C ALA A 316 2.53 5.81 -0.21
N HIS A 317 2.05 6.80 -0.94
CA HIS A 317 0.77 6.75 -1.65
C HIS A 317 0.76 7.74 -2.82
N GLY A 318 -0.25 7.65 -3.69
CA GLY A 318 -0.33 8.44 -4.93
C GLY A 318 -0.36 9.97 -4.76
N ARG A 319 -0.46 10.47 -3.53
CA ARG A 319 -0.53 11.90 -3.17
C ARG A 319 0.43 12.30 -2.04
N ALA A 320 1.44 11.47 -1.74
CA ALA A 320 2.36 11.70 -0.63
C ALA A 320 3.09 13.05 -0.72
N GLY A 321 3.41 13.51 -1.93
CA GLY A 321 4.02 14.82 -2.18
C GLY A 321 3.15 16.02 -1.76
N LEU A 322 1.87 15.83 -1.43
CA LEU A 322 0.98 16.87 -0.90
C LEU A 322 0.82 16.81 0.62
N SER A 323 1.53 15.91 1.30
CA SER A 323 1.48 15.76 2.75
C SER A 323 2.47 16.72 3.39
N VAL A 324 1.95 17.77 4.03
CA VAL A 324 2.77 18.79 4.71
C VAL A 324 3.72 18.17 5.74
N PRO A 325 3.28 17.24 6.62
CA PRO A 325 4.20 16.58 7.56
C PRO A 325 5.36 15.84 6.86
N PHE A 326 5.11 15.25 5.69
CA PHE A 326 6.14 14.55 4.92
C PHE A 326 7.11 15.52 4.26
N LEU A 327 6.60 16.60 3.64
CA LEU A 327 7.43 17.67 3.09
C LEU A 327 8.28 18.31 4.20
N ASP A 328 7.71 18.61 5.35
CA ASP A 328 8.44 19.17 6.50
C ASP A 328 9.59 18.24 6.91
N LEU A 329 9.37 16.92 6.94
CA LEU A 329 10.41 15.95 7.23
C LEU A 329 11.54 15.96 6.19
N GLN A 330 11.21 16.09 4.89
CA GLN A 330 12.19 16.19 3.81
C GLN A 330 13.05 17.45 3.91
N HIS A 331 12.45 18.58 4.31
CA HIS A 331 13.14 19.87 4.40
C HIS A 331 13.89 20.10 5.73
N ARG A 332 13.70 19.24 6.74
CA ARG A 332 14.45 19.33 8.00
C ARG A 332 15.93 19.13 7.75
N ARG A 333 16.74 20.16 8.05
CA ARG A 333 18.20 20.03 8.08
C ARG A 333 18.58 19.03 9.17
N SER A 334 19.21 17.93 8.76
CA SER A 334 19.66 16.85 9.64
C SER A 334 20.41 17.38 10.86
N ARG A 335 19.83 17.21 12.05
CA ARG A 335 20.55 17.21 13.33
C ARG A 335 20.94 15.76 13.63
N SER A 336 22.02 15.56 14.39
CA SER A 336 22.72 14.27 14.51
C SER A 336 21.90 13.09 15.03
N ASP A 337 20.71 13.30 15.59
CA ASP A 337 19.91 12.26 16.26
C ASP A 337 18.44 12.15 15.79
N ASP A 338 18.05 12.86 14.73
CA ASP A 338 16.64 12.96 14.30
C ASP A 338 16.23 11.90 13.26
N VAL A 339 14.91 11.62 13.18
CA VAL A 339 14.28 10.88 12.07
C VAL A 339 14.42 11.69 10.79
N THR A 340 14.74 11.04 9.67
CA THR A 340 15.00 11.73 8.39
C THR A 340 14.25 11.10 7.22
N CYS A 341 14.12 11.83 6.11
CA CYS A 341 13.76 11.28 4.80
C CYS A 341 14.78 11.78 3.80
N THR A 342 15.38 10.90 3.00
CA THR A 342 16.35 11.29 1.98
C THR A 342 15.63 11.77 0.72
N GLU A 343 16.25 12.67 -0.04
CA GLU A 343 15.71 13.14 -1.32
C GLU A 343 15.55 11.98 -2.31
N TRP A 344 16.51 11.04 -2.32
CA TRP A 344 16.45 9.85 -3.16
C TRP A 344 15.24 8.96 -2.85
N LEU A 345 14.88 8.77 -1.57
CA LEU A 345 13.69 8.01 -1.18
C LEU A 345 12.39 8.75 -1.52
N ALA A 346 12.38 10.08 -1.39
CA ALA A 346 11.22 10.92 -1.65
C ALA A 346 10.86 11.02 -3.15
N ASP A 347 11.87 10.96 -4.02
CA ASP A 347 11.74 11.16 -5.46
C ASP A 347 10.91 10.06 -6.17
N ASP A 348 10.82 8.85 -5.61
CA ASP A 348 10.01 7.79 -6.21
C ASP A 348 9.31 6.92 -5.15
N ARG A 349 7.97 6.86 -5.22
CA ARG A 349 7.14 6.00 -4.35
C ARG A 349 7.55 4.53 -4.35
N ARG A 350 8.18 4.02 -5.42
CA ARG A 350 8.70 2.65 -5.50
C ARG A 350 9.83 2.41 -4.49
N ARG A 351 10.55 3.47 -4.11
CA ARG A 351 11.68 3.44 -3.17
C ARG A 351 11.22 3.48 -1.71
N ALA A 352 9.96 3.82 -1.44
CA ALA A 352 9.48 3.93 -0.06
C ALA A 352 9.55 2.60 0.74
N LEU A 353 9.42 1.46 0.06
CA LEU A 353 9.60 0.14 0.67
C LEU A 353 11.07 -0.17 1.04
N LEU A 354 12.02 0.64 0.57
CA LEU A 354 13.45 0.47 0.83
C LEU A 354 13.91 1.23 2.09
N ALA A 355 13.14 2.23 2.54
CA ALA A 355 13.42 3.00 3.76
C ALA A 355 13.41 2.13 5.01
N ASP A 356 14.06 2.55 6.10
CA ASP A 356 14.05 1.82 7.37
C ASP A 356 12.62 1.63 7.88
N VAL A 357 11.83 2.69 7.84
CA VAL A 357 10.40 2.70 8.12
C VAL A 357 9.64 3.27 6.93
N GLY A 358 8.77 2.46 6.33
CA GLY A 358 7.82 2.90 5.31
C GLY A 358 6.40 2.92 5.85
N ILE A 359 5.62 3.92 5.46
CA ILE A 359 4.20 4.04 5.80
C ILE A 359 3.46 4.26 4.50
N GLY A 360 2.45 3.46 4.20
CA GLY A 360 1.75 3.61 2.94
C GLY A 360 0.44 2.87 2.91
N THR A 361 -0.26 2.98 1.78
CA THR A 361 -1.44 2.13 1.59
C THR A 361 -1.02 0.68 1.39
N VAL A 362 -1.87 -0.25 1.81
CA VAL A 362 -1.68 -1.69 1.62
C VAL A 362 -1.42 -2.05 0.16
N ASP A 363 -2.00 -1.29 -0.78
CA ASP A 363 -1.77 -1.40 -2.22
C ASP A 363 -0.27 -1.38 -2.59
N GLN A 364 0.55 -0.59 -1.90
CA GLN A 364 2.00 -0.56 -2.16
C GLN A 364 2.67 -1.88 -1.83
N ALA A 365 2.22 -2.57 -0.78
CA ALA A 365 2.72 -3.89 -0.42
C ALA A 365 2.13 -4.99 -1.32
N LEU A 366 0.84 -4.92 -1.66
CA LEU A 366 0.20 -5.90 -2.56
C LEU A 366 0.83 -5.91 -3.95
N LEU A 367 1.29 -4.77 -4.47
CA LEU A 367 2.03 -4.70 -5.74
C LEU A 367 3.31 -5.56 -5.77
N ALA A 368 3.84 -6.00 -4.61
CA ALA A 368 4.99 -6.88 -4.54
C ALA A 368 4.71 -8.31 -5.03
N VAL A 369 3.44 -8.74 -5.01
CA VAL A 369 3.03 -10.09 -5.45
C VAL A 369 2.23 -10.10 -6.74
N MET A 370 2.01 -8.94 -7.35
CA MET A 370 1.29 -8.82 -8.63
C MET A 370 2.24 -8.93 -9.81
N ARG A 371 1.71 -9.28 -10.99
CA ARG A 371 2.40 -9.24 -12.30
C ARG A 371 2.66 -7.80 -12.78
N ALA A 372 3.19 -6.96 -11.89
CA ALA A 372 3.51 -5.56 -12.15
C ALA A 372 5.02 -5.36 -12.28
N ARG A 373 5.42 -4.35 -13.05
CA ARG A 373 6.84 -3.95 -13.15
C ARG A 373 7.40 -3.61 -11.76
N PHE A 374 8.63 -4.06 -11.52
CA PHE A 374 9.34 -3.87 -10.25
C PHE A 374 8.65 -4.52 -9.05
N SER A 375 7.88 -5.59 -9.23
CA SER A 375 7.34 -6.39 -8.11
C SER A 375 8.47 -6.97 -7.24
N ALA A 376 9.52 -7.51 -7.88
CA ALA A 376 10.72 -8.01 -7.20
C ALA A 376 11.43 -6.97 -6.33
N LEU A 377 11.53 -5.71 -6.78
CA LEU A 377 12.09 -4.61 -5.98
C LEU A 377 11.28 -4.37 -4.70
N ARG A 378 9.95 -4.36 -4.82
CA ARG A 378 9.05 -4.18 -3.67
C ARG A 378 9.15 -5.34 -2.69
N LEU A 379 9.22 -6.56 -3.23
CA LEU A 379 9.40 -7.78 -2.47
C LEU A 379 10.72 -7.76 -1.69
N TRP A 380 11.82 -7.35 -2.34
CA TRP A 380 13.12 -7.19 -1.69
C TRP A 380 13.07 -6.13 -0.58
N GLY A 381 12.47 -4.96 -0.84
CA GLY A 381 12.27 -3.91 0.17
C GLY A 381 11.54 -4.43 1.40
N LEU A 382 10.44 -5.17 1.19
CA LEU A 382 9.66 -5.81 2.25
C LEU A 382 10.40 -6.94 2.97
N SER A 383 11.26 -7.70 2.29
CA SER A 383 11.92 -8.90 2.85
C SER A 383 12.67 -8.66 4.16
N SER A 384 13.13 -7.42 4.39
CA SER A 384 13.86 -7.02 5.60
C SER A 384 12.98 -6.37 6.67
N LYS A 385 11.67 -6.22 6.44
CA LYS A 385 10.75 -5.45 7.29
C LYS A 385 9.83 -6.35 8.11
N ILE A 386 9.42 -5.83 9.26
CA ILE A 386 8.21 -6.30 9.92
C ILE A 386 7.04 -5.64 9.22
N LEU A 387 6.19 -6.43 8.59
CA LEU A 387 4.99 -5.97 7.89
C LEU A 387 3.86 -5.78 8.90
N ILE A 388 3.38 -4.56 9.08
CA ILE A 388 2.26 -4.24 9.97
C ILE A 388 1.07 -3.89 9.09
N VAL A 389 0.05 -4.75 9.05
CA VAL A 389 -1.18 -4.52 8.29
C VAL A 389 -2.26 -4.03 9.25
N ASP A 390 -2.68 -2.79 9.09
CA ASP A 390 -3.75 -2.22 9.90
C ASP A 390 -5.11 -2.44 9.26
N GLU A 391 -6.14 -2.54 10.09
CA GLU A 391 -7.52 -2.84 9.69
C GLU A 391 -7.63 -4.02 8.70
N ALA A 392 -6.98 -5.14 9.02
CA ALA A 392 -6.89 -6.33 8.17
C ALA A 392 -8.26 -6.90 7.72
N HIS A 393 -9.35 -6.58 8.44
CA HIS A 393 -10.71 -6.93 8.06
C HIS A 393 -11.17 -6.26 6.75
N GLU A 394 -10.79 -5.00 6.47
CA GLU A 394 -11.14 -4.32 5.21
C GLU A 394 -10.49 -5.03 4.00
N ILE A 395 -9.30 -5.58 4.20
CA ILE A 395 -8.54 -6.28 3.16
C ILE A 395 -9.04 -7.71 2.97
N SER A 396 -9.37 -8.39 4.07
CA SER A 396 -9.73 -9.81 4.07
C SER A 396 -11.19 -10.07 3.72
N GLY A 397 -12.06 -9.06 3.85
CA GLY A 397 -13.46 -9.12 3.43
C GLY A 397 -13.63 -8.98 1.90
N ASP A 398 -12.71 -8.31 1.22
CA ASP A 398 -12.70 -8.23 -0.24
C ASP A 398 -12.05 -9.50 -0.82
N GLY A 399 -12.83 -10.33 -1.52
CA GLY A 399 -12.34 -11.60 -2.06
C GLY A 399 -11.08 -11.47 -2.93
N TYR A 400 -10.88 -10.34 -3.63
CA TYR A 400 -9.71 -10.10 -4.46
C TYR A 400 -8.51 -9.66 -3.63
N MET A 401 -8.66 -8.65 -2.76
CA MET A 401 -7.55 -8.21 -1.90
C MET A 401 -7.13 -9.29 -0.89
N ALA A 402 -8.08 -10.13 -0.42
CA ALA A 402 -7.80 -11.23 0.48
C ALA A 402 -6.78 -12.21 -0.10
N ILE A 403 -6.96 -12.64 -1.36
CA ILE A 403 -6.00 -13.55 -1.99
C ILE A 403 -4.64 -12.86 -2.24
N LEU A 404 -4.63 -11.56 -2.56
CA LEU A 404 -3.37 -10.81 -2.66
C LEU A 404 -2.63 -10.74 -1.32
N LEU A 405 -3.34 -10.52 -0.20
CA LEU A 405 -2.76 -10.50 1.14
C LEU A 405 -2.25 -11.89 1.55
N GLU A 406 -3.01 -12.95 1.26
CA GLU A 406 -2.59 -14.34 1.49
C GLU A 406 -1.25 -14.61 0.75
N ARG A 407 -1.16 -14.25 -0.54
CA ARG A 407 0.07 -14.42 -1.34
C ARG A 407 1.22 -13.53 -0.85
N LEU A 408 0.93 -12.31 -0.41
CA LEU A 408 1.92 -11.42 0.18
C LEU A 408 2.52 -12.00 1.46
N LEU A 409 1.69 -12.49 2.39
CA LEU A 409 2.16 -13.11 3.63
C LEU A 409 2.97 -14.38 3.34
N GLN A 410 2.55 -15.19 2.39
CA GLN A 410 3.28 -16.38 1.95
C GLN A 410 4.67 -16.02 1.42
N ALA A 411 4.76 -15.06 0.50
CA ALA A 411 6.04 -14.63 -0.09
C ALA A 411 6.95 -13.92 0.92
N HIS A 412 6.36 -13.12 1.83
CA HIS A 412 7.08 -12.43 2.91
C HIS A 412 7.71 -13.42 3.89
N ALA A 413 6.93 -14.40 4.34
CA ALA A 413 7.38 -15.45 5.25
C ALA A 413 8.45 -16.35 4.62
N ALA A 414 8.33 -16.68 3.33
CA ALA A 414 9.31 -17.47 2.58
C ALA A 414 10.71 -16.82 2.49
N GLN A 415 10.80 -15.51 2.71
CA GLN A 415 12.06 -14.76 2.75
C GLN A 415 12.58 -14.52 4.18
N GLY A 416 11.92 -15.06 5.19
CA GLY A 416 12.26 -14.86 6.59
C GLY A 416 11.52 -13.70 7.27
N GLY A 417 10.59 -13.06 6.57
CA GLY A 417 9.87 -11.88 7.04
C GLY A 417 8.83 -12.18 8.12
N SER A 418 8.66 -11.26 9.07
CA SER A 418 7.62 -11.35 10.10
C SER A 418 6.51 -10.32 9.89
N ALA A 419 5.31 -10.57 10.41
CA ALA A 419 4.16 -9.70 10.23
C ALA A 419 3.27 -9.57 11.48
N VAL A 420 2.57 -8.44 11.59
CA VAL A 420 1.57 -8.14 12.62
C VAL A 420 0.31 -7.63 11.94
N LEU A 421 -0.84 -8.25 12.19
CA LEU A 421 -2.13 -7.88 11.63
C LEU A 421 -3.01 -7.29 12.73
N LEU A 422 -3.49 -6.07 12.53
CA LEU A 422 -4.36 -5.36 13.46
C LEU A 422 -5.79 -5.38 12.90
N THR A 423 -6.76 -5.66 13.75
CA THR A 423 -8.15 -5.73 13.30
C THR A 423 -9.13 -5.60 14.47
N ALA A 424 -10.32 -5.08 14.19
CA ALA A 424 -11.42 -5.11 15.15
C ALA A 424 -12.30 -6.36 15.03
N THR A 425 -12.45 -6.92 13.82
CA THR A 425 -13.57 -7.80 13.47
C THR A 425 -13.21 -8.83 12.38
N LEU A 426 -12.05 -9.48 12.47
CA LEU A 426 -11.62 -10.46 11.46
C LEU A 426 -12.34 -11.80 11.63
N PRO A 427 -13.09 -12.32 10.64
CA PRO A 427 -13.74 -13.62 10.76
C PRO A 427 -12.74 -14.77 10.94
N LEU A 428 -13.09 -15.80 11.72
CA LEU A 428 -12.21 -16.93 12.02
C LEU A 428 -11.68 -17.64 10.77
N ASP A 429 -12.53 -17.83 9.76
CA ASP A 429 -12.12 -18.44 8.49
C ASP A 429 -11.09 -17.59 7.74
N ALA A 430 -11.20 -16.25 7.82
CA ALA A 430 -10.22 -15.34 7.23
C ALA A 430 -8.89 -15.40 7.99
N ARG A 431 -8.94 -15.39 9.33
CA ARG A 431 -7.75 -15.57 10.20
C ARG A 431 -7.01 -16.86 9.86
N ALA A 432 -7.74 -17.97 9.74
CA ALA A 432 -7.18 -19.27 9.42
C ALA A 432 -6.51 -19.33 8.03
N ARG A 433 -7.09 -18.68 7.00
CA ARG A 433 -6.47 -18.60 5.67
C ARG A 433 -5.17 -17.81 5.69
N LEU A 434 -5.13 -16.68 6.40
CA LEU A 434 -3.93 -15.85 6.52
C LEU A 434 -2.82 -16.58 7.30
N MET A 435 -3.19 -17.28 8.38
CA MET A 435 -2.27 -18.12 9.15
C MET A 435 -1.69 -19.26 8.30
N ARG A 436 -2.54 -19.95 7.54
CA ARG A 436 -2.11 -20.99 6.60
C ARG A 436 -1.11 -20.45 5.59
N ALA A 437 -1.46 -19.34 4.92
CA ALA A 437 -0.61 -18.76 3.88
C ALA A 437 0.77 -18.36 4.43
N PHE A 438 0.82 -17.75 5.62
CA PHE A 438 2.08 -17.42 6.28
C PHE A 438 2.88 -18.68 6.66
N ALA A 439 2.23 -19.69 7.25
CA ALA A 439 2.89 -20.92 7.67
C ALA A 439 3.45 -21.71 6.48
N GLU A 440 2.71 -21.82 5.38
CA GLU A 440 3.17 -22.40 4.12
C GLU A 440 4.42 -21.68 3.60
N GLY A 441 4.42 -20.35 3.64
CA GLY A 441 5.58 -19.53 3.27
C GLY A 441 6.78 -19.79 4.18
N ALA A 442 6.58 -19.80 5.49
CA ALA A 442 7.63 -20.03 6.49
C ALA A 442 8.12 -21.50 6.55
N GLY A 443 7.48 -22.43 5.83
CA GLY A 443 7.76 -23.87 5.96
C GLY A 443 7.39 -24.43 7.34
N MET A 444 6.41 -23.82 8.00
CA MET A 444 5.94 -24.20 9.35
C MET A 444 4.70 -25.08 9.26
N ASN A 445 4.53 -25.95 10.26
CA ASN A 445 3.28 -26.68 10.43
C ASN A 445 2.16 -25.72 10.83
N TRP A 446 0.97 -25.97 10.30
CA TRP A 446 -0.23 -25.19 10.57
C TRP A 446 -1.34 -26.10 11.10
N ALA A 447 -2.09 -25.59 12.07
CA ALA A 447 -3.31 -26.20 12.56
C ALA A 447 -4.42 -25.16 12.57
N MET A 448 -5.61 -25.52 12.11
CA MET A 448 -6.75 -24.62 12.06
C MET A 448 -7.02 -24.01 13.45
N ASP A 449 -6.95 -22.70 13.56
CA ASP A 449 -7.35 -21.95 14.75
C ASP A 449 -8.80 -21.49 14.60
N ARG A 450 -9.68 -22.02 15.45
CA ARG A 450 -11.09 -21.67 15.56
C ARG A 450 -11.45 -21.09 16.93
N ASP A 451 -10.45 -20.64 17.69
CA ASP A 451 -10.69 -20.08 19.02
C ASP A 451 -11.43 -18.72 18.88
N PRO A 452 -12.64 -18.59 19.45
CA PRO A 452 -13.44 -17.37 19.33
C PRO A 452 -12.99 -16.26 20.30
N ALA A 453 -11.92 -16.46 21.09
CA ALA A 453 -11.46 -15.48 22.08
C ALA A 453 -11.35 -14.06 21.50
N TYR A 454 -11.89 -13.11 22.25
CA TYR A 454 -11.88 -11.69 21.92
C TYR A 454 -12.07 -10.85 23.20
N PRO A 455 -11.26 -9.80 23.43
CA PRO A 455 -10.04 -9.43 22.70
C PRO A 455 -8.95 -10.51 22.79
N ALA A 456 -8.08 -10.59 21.79
CA ALA A 456 -7.05 -11.63 21.72
C ALA A 456 -5.75 -11.16 21.05
N LEU A 457 -4.63 -11.67 21.58
CA LEU A 457 -3.34 -11.65 20.91
C LEU A 457 -3.01 -13.08 20.48
N THR A 458 -3.03 -13.33 19.17
CA THR A 458 -2.80 -14.67 18.60
C THR A 458 -1.45 -14.71 17.91
N ILE A 459 -0.57 -15.61 18.35
CA ILE A 459 0.71 -15.89 17.71
C ILE A 459 0.70 -17.38 17.31
N PRO A 460 0.59 -17.73 16.01
CA PRO A 460 0.59 -19.12 15.58
C PRO A 460 1.86 -19.84 16.06
N GLY A 461 1.69 -21.05 16.59
CA GLY A 461 2.80 -21.85 17.15
C GLY A 461 3.14 -21.58 18.62
N ALA A 462 2.49 -20.61 19.28
CA ALA A 462 2.43 -20.55 20.74
C ALA A 462 1.30 -21.47 21.26
N ASP A 463 1.42 -21.97 22.49
CA ASP A 463 0.40 -22.82 23.13
C ASP A 463 -0.92 -22.04 23.32
N LYS A 464 -1.79 -22.09 22.29
CA LYS A 464 -3.11 -21.43 22.15
C LYS A 464 -3.10 -19.89 22.08
N PRO A 465 -4.15 -19.26 21.52
CA PRO A 465 -4.34 -17.81 21.60
C PRO A 465 -4.32 -17.33 23.04
N GLN A 466 -3.68 -16.19 23.30
CA GLN A 466 -3.64 -15.60 24.63
C GLN A 466 -4.86 -14.69 24.77
N PRO A 467 -5.91 -15.09 25.52
CA PRO A 467 -7.03 -14.21 25.77
C PRO A 467 -6.53 -12.98 26.53
N VAL A 468 -6.94 -11.81 26.06
CA VAL A 468 -6.58 -10.55 26.70
C VAL A 468 -7.76 -10.11 27.54
N ALA A 469 -7.49 -9.60 28.75
CA ALA A 469 -8.54 -9.08 29.62
C ALA A 469 -9.31 -7.99 28.88
N ALA A 470 -10.61 -8.23 28.67
CA ALA A 470 -11.52 -7.25 28.09
C ALA A 470 -11.62 -6.03 29.02
N THR A 471 -11.40 -4.84 28.46
CA THR A 471 -11.76 -3.59 29.15
C THR A 471 -13.16 -3.23 28.68
N PRO A 472 -14.17 -3.15 29.57
CA PRO A 472 -15.51 -2.70 29.18
C PRO A 472 -15.45 -1.31 28.53
N SER A 473 -16.21 -1.11 27.46
CA SER A 473 -16.25 0.19 26.80
C SER A 473 -16.75 1.27 27.76
N PRO A 474 -16.05 2.41 27.93
CA PRO A 474 -16.49 3.47 28.85
C PRO A 474 -17.87 4.05 28.54
N LYS A 475 -18.32 3.95 27.29
CA LYS A 475 -19.67 4.38 26.87
C LYS A 475 -20.76 3.36 27.18
N GLY A 476 -20.40 2.14 27.57
CA GLY A 476 -21.32 1.04 27.81
C GLY A 476 -21.94 0.46 26.53
N VAL A 477 -23.08 -0.21 26.71
CA VAL A 477 -23.84 -0.88 25.65
C VAL A 477 -24.47 0.13 24.71
N VAL A 478 -24.27 -0.05 23.40
CA VAL A 478 -24.93 0.76 22.37
C VAL A 478 -26.28 0.14 22.05
N THR A 479 -27.36 0.86 22.36
CA THR A 479 -28.72 0.43 21.98
C THR A 479 -28.92 0.62 20.47
N VAL A 480 -29.58 -0.34 19.82
CA VAL A 480 -29.87 -0.30 18.39
C VAL A 480 -31.37 -0.21 18.15
N GLU A 481 -31.78 0.69 17.27
CA GLU A 481 -33.18 0.89 16.90
C GLU A 481 -33.34 0.97 15.37
N ARG A 482 -34.36 0.30 14.83
CA ARG A 482 -34.68 0.36 13.41
C ARG A 482 -35.48 1.62 13.08
N LEU A 483 -35.11 2.30 12.00
CA LEU A 483 -35.92 3.34 11.37
C LEU A 483 -36.46 2.82 10.03
N PRO A 484 -37.72 3.09 9.69
CA PRO A 484 -38.35 2.56 8.46
C PRO A 484 -37.80 3.18 7.17
N ASP A 485 -37.43 4.46 7.20
CA ASP A 485 -37.06 5.20 6.00
C ASP A 485 -36.21 6.44 6.34
N GLY A 486 -35.82 7.16 5.28
CA GLY A 486 -35.05 8.40 5.38
C GLY A 486 -35.83 9.58 5.97
N GLU A 487 -37.16 9.58 5.90
CA GLU A 487 -37.97 10.66 6.49
C GLU A 487 -37.98 10.54 8.03
N ALA A 488 -38.16 9.32 8.54
CA ALA A 488 -38.04 9.03 9.97
C ALA A 488 -36.65 9.37 10.51
N ALA A 489 -35.59 9.10 9.74
CA ALA A 489 -34.23 9.51 10.05
C ALA A 489 -34.08 11.03 10.14
N ALA A 490 -34.55 11.76 9.13
CA ALA A 490 -34.47 13.22 9.12
C ALA A 490 -35.27 13.86 10.28
N ASP A 491 -36.44 13.31 10.62
CA ASP A 491 -37.25 13.75 11.75
C ASP A 491 -36.56 13.52 13.09
N LEU A 492 -35.93 12.36 13.28
CA LEU A 492 -35.14 12.07 14.48
C LEU A 492 -33.95 13.02 14.63
N LEU A 493 -33.20 13.23 13.54
CA LEU A 493 -32.03 14.12 13.51
C LEU A 493 -32.44 15.57 13.79
N ALA A 494 -33.57 16.02 13.22
CA ALA A 494 -34.10 17.36 13.48
C ALA A 494 -34.44 17.55 14.97
N ARG A 495 -35.16 16.62 15.59
CA ARG A 495 -35.48 16.67 17.03
C ARG A 495 -34.23 16.63 17.90
N SER A 496 -33.29 15.74 17.57
CA SER A 496 -32.04 15.57 18.35
C SER A 496 -31.15 16.81 18.27
N ALA A 497 -31.00 17.39 17.07
CA ALA A 497 -30.25 18.61 16.86
C ALA A 497 -30.89 19.81 17.59
N GLN A 498 -32.22 19.94 17.56
CA GLN A 498 -32.94 20.97 18.32
C GLN A 498 -32.74 20.82 19.84
N ALA A 499 -32.56 19.61 20.35
CA ALA A 499 -32.19 19.32 21.74
C ALA A 499 -30.69 19.55 22.03
N GLY A 500 -29.91 20.04 21.07
CA GLY A 500 -28.50 20.35 21.22
C GLY A 500 -27.55 19.18 20.95
N ALA A 501 -28.04 18.02 20.50
CA ALA A 501 -27.19 16.86 20.20
C ALA A 501 -26.31 17.08 18.96
N ALA A 502 -25.04 16.65 19.07
CA ALA A 502 -24.17 16.48 17.91
C ALA A 502 -24.57 15.18 17.21
N CYS A 503 -25.04 15.28 15.97
CA CYS A 503 -25.61 14.15 15.24
C CYS A 503 -24.80 13.82 13.99
N VAL A 504 -24.84 12.55 13.58
CA VAL A 504 -24.32 12.11 12.28
C VAL A 504 -25.32 11.22 11.57
N TRP A 505 -25.43 11.38 10.25
CA TRP A 505 -26.13 10.45 9.36
C TRP A 505 -25.14 9.87 8.34
N VAL A 506 -24.85 8.57 8.46
CA VAL A 506 -23.99 7.85 7.52
C VAL A 506 -24.85 7.24 6.42
N ARG A 507 -24.72 7.75 5.20
CA ARG A 507 -25.38 7.25 3.98
C ARG A 507 -24.44 6.37 3.18
N ASN A 508 -24.95 5.30 2.57
CA ASN A 508 -24.10 4.39 1.80
C ASN A 508 -23.69 4.94 0.43
N ALA A 509 -24.54 5.74 -0.23
CA ALA A 509 -24.24 6.33 -1.53
C ALA A 509 -24.12 7.86 -1.47
N VAL A 510 -23.29 8.42 -2.34
CA VAL A 510 -22.97 9.84 -2.33
C VAL A 510 -24.14 10.72 -2.80
N ASP A 511 -24.91 10.25 -3.80
CA ASP A 511 -26.09 10.98 -4.26
C ASP A 511 -27.15 11.05 -3.13
N ASP A 512 -27.34 9.95 -2.39
CA ASP A 512 -28.24 9.88 -1.23
C ASP A 512 -27.78 10.78 -0.07
N ALA A 513 -26.46 10.90 0.15
CA ALA A 513 -25.90 11.83 1.14
C ALA A 513 -26.18 13.30 0.80
N ILE A 514 -26.07 13.67 -0.49
CA ILE A 514 -26.43 15.01 -0.96
C ILE A 514 -27.93 15.26 -0.74
N ALA A 515 -28.78 14.30 -1.11
CA ALA A 515 -30.23 14.41 -0.94
C ALA A 515 -30.63 14.54 0.54
N ALA A 516 -29.99 13.80 1.44
CA ALA A 516 -30.22 13.88 2.88
C ALA A 516 -29.88 15.26 3.46
N VAL A 517 -28.82 15.91 2.97
CA VAL A 517 -28.49 17.29 3.37
C VAL A 517 -29.54 18.28 2.87
N ASP A 518 -29.97 18.15 1.61
CA ASP A 518 -31.03 18.99 1.04
C ASP A 518 -32.33 18.84 1.87
N LEU A 519 -32.68 17.60 2.27
CA LEU A 519 -33.82 17.26 3.11
C LEU A 519 -33.74 17.88 4.52
N LEU A 520 -32.58 17.77 5.19
CA LEU A 520 -32.36 18.35 6.52
C LEU A 520 -32.42 19.87 6.48
N ARG A 521 -31.85 20.50 5.44
CA ARG A 521 -31.90 21.96 5.26
C ARG A 521 -33.30 22.47 5.00
N ALA A 522 -34.12 21.72 4.24
CA ALA A 522 -35.54 22.03 4.06
C ALA A 522 -36.31 22.01 5.39
N ARG A 523 -35.87 21.22 6.37
CA ARG A 523 -36.37 21.21 7.76
C ARG A 523 -35.73 22.27 8.68
N GLY A 524 -34.91 23.17 8.14
CA GLY A 524 -34.24 24.23 8.90
C GLY A 524 -33.05 23.75 9.75
N ILE A 525 -32.53 22.55 9.48
CA ILE A 525 -31.36 21.99 10.19
C ILE A 525 -30.08 22.33 9.44
N ASP A 526 -29.10 22.89 10.16
CA ASP A 526 -27.79 23.18 9.58
C ASP A 526 -26.94 21.91 9.51
N ALA A 527 -26.94 21.30 8.32
CA ALA A 527 -26.24 20.07 8.00
C ALA A 527 -25.00 20.31 7.12
N SER A 528 -23.85 19.77 7.56
CA SER A 528 -22.62 19.66 6.76
C SER A 528 -22.58 18.35 5.98
N LEU A 529 -21.74 18.28 4.94
CA LEU A 529 -21.61 17.12 4.06
C LEU A 529 -20.15 16.69 3.92
N LEU A 530 -19.87 15.39 4.05
CA LEU A 530 -18.53 14.83 3.82
C LEU A 530 -18.58 13.53 2.99
N HIS A 531 -17.88 13.53 1.84
CA HIS A 531 -17.78 12.37 0.96
C HIS A 531 -16.59 12.45 -0.01
N ALA A 532 -16.32 11.39 -0.77
CA ALA A 532 -15.17 11.30 -1.68
C ALA A 532 -15.25 12.20 -2.94
N ARG A 533 -16.45 12.60 -3.39
CA ARG A 533 -16.65 13.42 -4.62
C ARG A 533 -16.39 14.94 -4.46
N PHE A 534 -15.53 15.34 -3.53
CA PHE A 534 -15.02 16.71 -3.46
C PHE A 534 -13.65 16.78 -4.12
N ALA A 535 -13.32 17.92 -4.74
CA ALA A 535 -11.93 18.21 -5.08
C ALA A 535 -11.07 18.13 -3.81
N LEU A 536 -9.85 17.64 -3.93
CA LEU A 536 -9.01 17.35 -2.77
C LEU A 536 -8.85 18.55 -1.82
N CYS A 537 -8.72 19.77 -2.34
CA CYS A 537 -8.64 20.99 -1.54
C CYS A 537 -9.92 21.22 -0.71
N ASP A 538 -11.10 21.03 -1.30
CA ASP A 538 -12.38 21.20 -0.62
C ASP A 538 -12.61 20.08 0.38
N ARG A 539 -12.25 18.84 0.04
CA ARG A 539 -12.33 17.70 0.96
C ARG A 539 -11.47 17.92 2.19
N LYS A 540 -10.18 18.29 2.02
CA LYS A 540 -9.27 18.59 3.14
C LYS A 540 -9.81 19.71 4.03
N ARG A 541 -10.36 20.78 3.43
CA ARG A 541 -10.98 21.89 4.17
C ARG A 541 -12.18 21.42 5.00
N ILE A 542 -13.05 20.60 4.43
CA ILE A 542 -14.22 20.07 5.13
C ILE A 542 -13.78 19.13 6.25
N GLU A 543 -12.88 18.18 5.98
CA GLU A 543 -12.32 17.27 6.99
C GLU A 543 -11.72 18.04 8.18
N ALA A 544 -10.94 19.08 7.93
CA ALA A 544 -10.36 19.92 8.97
C ALA A 544 -11.44 20.68 9.78
N ALA A 545 -12.47 21.19 9.13
CA ALA A 545 -13.57 21.89 9.80
C ALA A 545 -14.41 20.94 10.68
N GLU A 546 -14.71 19.74 10.18
CA GLU A 546 -15.48 18.75 10.94
C GLU A 546 -14.65 18.15 12.08
N LEU A 547 -13.34 17.95 11.92
CA LEU A 547 -12.44 17.55 12.99
C LEU A 547 -12.34 18.62 14.09
N ALA A 548 -12.21 19.90 13.71
CA ALA A 548 -12.21 21.02 14.65
C ALA A 548 -13.53 21.16 15.43
N ARG A 549 -14.62 20.61 14.91
CA ARG A 549 -15.95 20.66 15.53
C ARG A 549 -16.25 19.44 16.38
N PHE A 550 -16.14 18.25 15.79
CA PHE A 550 -16.56 16.98 16.38
C PHE A 550 -15.42 16.15 16.96
N GLY A 551 -14.16 16.55 16.76
CA GLY A 551 -13.01 15.82 17.30
C GLY A 551 -12.89 15.93 18.82
N ARG A 552 -11.86 15.25 19.37
CA ARG A 552 -11.60 15.19 20.83
C ARG A 552 -11.69 16.54 21.54
N ASN A 553 -11.00 17.55 21.01
CA ASN A 553 -10.96 18.91 21.56
C ASN A 553 -11.86 19.89 20.79
N GLY A 554 -12.83 19.38 20.03
CA GLY A 554 -13.63 20.18 19.12
C GLY A 554 -14.68 21.05 19.81
N ASN A 555 -14.97 22.22 19.25
CA ASN A 555 -15.94 23.19 19.77
C ASN A 555 -17.11 23.44 18.79
N GLY A 556 -18.22 24.01 19.28
CA GLY A 556 -19.36 24.38 18.42
C GLY A 556 -20.17 23.21 17.82
N ARG A 557 -20.12 22.02 18.46
CA ARG A 557 -20.83 20.81 18.02
C ARG A 557 -22.32 20.75 18.33
N ALA A 558 -22.78 21.56 19.30
CA ALA A 558 -24.15 21.49 19.79
C ALA A 558 -25.17 21.80 18.68
N GLY A 559 -26.15 20.91 18.51
CA GLY A 559 -27.23 21.02 17.51
C GLY A 559 -26.76 20.94 16.05
N ARG A 560 -25.57 20.38 15.80
CA ARG A 560 -25.01 20.22 14.45
C ARG A 560 -25.26 18.82 13.92
N VAL A 561 -25.52 18.72 12.62
CA VAL A 561 -25.64 17.44 11.91
C VAL A 561 -24.56 17.33 10.86
N LEU A 562 -23.80 16.23 10.88
CA LEU A 562 -22.94 15.83 9.77
C LEU A 562 -23.64 14.74 8.97
N VAL A 563 -23.84 14.95 7.68
CA VAL A 563 -24.15 13.85 6.76
C VAL A 563 -22.86 13.40 6.10
N ALA A 564 -22.56 12.12 6.15
CA ALA A 564 -21.34 11.58 5.58
C ALA A 564 -21.57 10.24 4.87
N THR A 565 -20.59 9.84 4.08
CA THR A 565 -20.48 8.47 3.54
C THR A 565 -19.54 7.64 4.40
N GLN A 566 -19.09 6.48 3.93
CA GLN A 566 -18.14 5.58 4.63
C GLN A 566 -16.82 6.26 5.03
N VAL A 567 -16.54 7.45 4.53
CA VAL A 567 -15.37 8.27 4.90
C VAL A 567 -15.26 8.57 6.41
N VAL A 568 -16.33 8.42 7.19
CA VAL A 568 -16.26 8.56 8.67
C VAL A 568 -15.92 7.26 9.39
N GLU A 569 -16.00 6.11 8.71
CA GLU A 569 -15.70 4.79 9.29
C GLU A 569 -14.23 4.63 9.63
N SER A 570 -13.35 5.22 8.82
CA SER A 570 -11.90 5.15 8.97
C SER A 570 -11.27 6.55 9.07
N SER A 571 -10.12 6.64 9.73
CA SER A 571 -9.19 7.80 9.71
C SER A 571 -9.60 9.08 10.45
N LEU A 572 -10.88 9.38 10.66
CA LEU A 572 -11.30 10.60 11.38
C LEU A 572 -11.68 10.31 12.84
N ASP A 573 -11.01 11.00 13.77
CA ASP A 573 -11.26 10.92 15.21
C ASP A 573 -12.41 11.86 15.60
N LEU A 574 -13.66 11.41 15.37
CA LEU A 574 -14.89 12.18 15.61
C LEU A 574 -15.76 11.55 16.70
N ASP A 575 -16.49 12.39 17.44
CA ASP A 575 -17.40 11.99 18.53
C ASP A 575 -18.78 12.63 18.39
N PHE A 576 -19.81 11.78 18.27
CA PHE A 576 -21.21 12.15 18.13
C PHE A 576 -22.05 11.64 19.31
N ASP A 577 -23.17 12.31 19.56
CA ASP A 577 -24.15 11.96 20.59
C ASP A 577 -25.23 11.02 20.06
N VAL A 578 -25.69 11.25 18.83
CA VAL A 578 -26.70 10.45 18.12
C VAL A 578 -26.18 10.06 16.74
N MET A 579 -26.38 8.79 16.37
CA MET A 579 -26.00 8.27 15.06
C MET A 579 -27.19 7.67 14.35
N VAL A 580 -27.40 8.10 13.10
CA VAL A 580 -28.20 7.40 12.11
C VAL A 580 -27.28 6.79 11.06
N SER A 581 -27.54 5.57 10.67
CA SER A 581 -26.80 4.87 9.63
C SER A 581 -27.77 4.19 8.68
N ASP A 582 -27.46 4.18 7.40
CA ASP A 582 -28.04 3.20 6.50
C ASP A 582 -27.63 1.79 6.95
N LEU A 583 -28.49 0.79 6.69
CA LEU A 583 -28.09 -0.61 6.84
C LEU A 583 -26.81 -0.88 6.05
N ALA A 584 -25.87 -1.58 6.66
CA ALA A 584 -24.59 -1.94 6.08
C ALA A 584 -24.15 -3.28 6.69
N PRO A 585 -23.10 -3.94 6.16
CA PRO A 585 -22.50 -5.10 6.82
C PRO A 585 -22.20 -4.86 8.30
N MET A 586 -22.35 -5.90 9.13
CA MET A 586 -22.17 -5.84 10.59
C MET A 586 -20.85 -5.15 11.00
N ALA A 587 -19.74 -5.50 10.34
CA ALA A 587 -18.44 -4.88 10.60
C ALA A 587 -18.45 -3.35 10.39
N ALA A 588 -19.09 -2.87 9.32
CA ALA A 588 -19.20 -1.43 9.03
C ALA A 588 -20.06 -0.72 10.09
N LEU A 589 -21.18 -1.33 10.52
CA LEU A 589 -22.02 -0.76 11.57
C LEU A 589 -21.28 -0.66 12.92
N ILE A 590 -20.49 -1.68 13.29
CA ILE A 590 -19.64 -1.66 14.49
C ILE A 590 -18.61 -0.52 14.39
N GLN A 591 -17.97 -0.33 13.23
CA GLN A 591 -17.01 0.75 12.99
C GLN A 591 -17.66 2.14 13.10
N ARG A 592 -18.85 2.30 12.49
CA ARG A 592 -19.66 3.52 12.61
C ARG A 592 -20.01 3.79 14.08
N ALA A 593 -20.52 2.79 14.80
CA ALA A 593 -20.83 2.88 16.23
C ALA A 593 -19.61 3.25 17.09
N GLY A 594 -18.38 2.97 16.63
CA GLY A 594 -17.13 3.43 17.24
C GLY A 594 -16.92 4.96 17.27
N ARG A 595 -17.75 5.73 16.56
CA ARG A 595 -17.79 7.22 16.61
C ARG A 595 -18.88 7.77 17.52
N LEU A 596 -19.74 6.90 18.03
CA LEU A 596 -20.72 7.24 19.04
C LEU A 596 -20.06 7.24 20.41
N TRP A 597 -20.18 8.35 21.13
CA TRP A 597 -19.68 8.50 22.51
C TRP A 597 -18.20 8.10 22.65
N ARG A 598 -17.39 8.54 21.69
CA ARG A 598 -16.02 8.07 21.52
C ARG A 598 -15.07 8.60 22.59
N HIS A 599 -15.27 9.84 23.04
CA HIS A 599 -14.38 10.53 23.97
C HIS A 599 -15.03 10.69 25.34
N MET A 600 -15.29 9.57 26.03
CA MET A 600 -15.95 9.60 27.34
C MET A 600 -15.14 10.30 28.44
N ASP A 601 -13.82 10.27 28.35
CA ASP A 601 -12.94 10.95 29.30
C ASP A 601 -13.06 12.49 29.22
N GLU A 602 -13.33 13.01 28.02
CA GLU A 602 -13.51 14.46 27.78
C GLU A 602 -14.99 14.88 27.88
N ARG A 603 -15.89 13.99 27.48
CA ARG A 603 -17.34 14.20 27.40
C ARG A 603 -18.07 13.03 28.06
N PRO A 604 -18.11 13.01 29.41
CA PRO A 604 -18.83 11.98 30.16
C PRO A 604 -20.34 12.08 29.94
N GLN A 605 -21.06 11.04 30.36
CA GLN A 605 -22.49 10.84 30.12
C GLN A 605 -23.35 12.03 30.58
N ASP A 606 -23.06 12.60 31.74
CA ASP A 606 -23.79 13.72 32.35
C ASP A 606 -23.65 15.05 31.57
N GLN A 607 -22.64 15.15 30.70
CA GLN A 607 -22.44 16.30 29.81
C GLN A 607 -23.04 16.10 28.42
N ARG A 608 -23.72 14.97 28.17
CA ARG A 608 -24.32 14.66 26.87
C ARG A 608 -25.83 14.99 26.89
N PRO A 609 -26.37 15.48 25.77
CA PRO A 609 -27.79 15.85 25.67
C PRO A 609 -28.72 14.64 25.54
N VAL A 610 -28.17 13.43 25.38
CA VAL A 610 -28.91 12.17 25.32
C VAL A 610 -28.42 11.22 26.41
N PRO A 611 -29.30 10.40 27.01
CA PRO A 611 -28.99 9.67 28.24
C PRO A 611 -28.16 8.41 28.01
N ARG A 612 -28.09 7.89 26.78
CA ARG A 612 -27.37 6.67 26.41
C ARG A 612 -26.92 6.71 24.95
N PRO A 613 -25.88 5.95 24.56
CA PRO A 613 -25.50 5.83 23.16
C PRO A 613 -26.57 5.05 22.37
N MET A 614 -27.13 5.68 21.33
CA MET A 614 -28.08 5.05 20.41
C MET A 614 -27.58 5.03 18.97
N LEU A 615 -27.60 3.86 18.35
CA LEU A 615 -27.42 3.65 16.91
C LEU A 615 -28.78 3.41 16.27
N HIS A 616 -29.21 4.33 15.42
CA HIS A 616 -30.42 4.17 14.63
C HIS A 616 -30.06 3.69 13.23
N VAL A 617 -30.69 2.60 12.77
CA VAL A 617 -30.39 1.99 11.47
C VAL A 617 -31.59 2.11 10.55
N VAL A 618 -31.43 2.81 9.43
CA VAL A 618 -32.44 2.90 8.37
C VAL A 618 -32.45 1.56 7.62
N SER A 619 -33.55 0.83 7.78
CA SER A 619 -33.73 -0.51 7.21
C SER A 619 -35.21 -0.85 7.09
N PRO A 620 -35.61 -1.56 6.01
CA PRO A 620 -36.88 -2.28 6.01
C PRO A 620 -36.88 -3.35 7.10
N ASP A 621 -38.07 -3.85 7.45
CA ASP A 621 -38.19 -4.90 8.46
C ASP A 621 -37.63 -6.23 7.89
N PRO A 622 -36.62 -6.86 8.53
CA PRO A 622 -36.08 -8.13 8.03
C PRO A 622 -37.07 -9.30 8.16
N ALA A 623 -38.13 -9.17 8.96
CA ALA A 623 -39.20 -10.17 9.05
C ALA A 623 -40.17 -10.09 7.85
N GLU A 624 -40.18 -8.98 7.11
CA GLU A 624 -41.07 -8.74 5.97
C GLU A 624 -40.27 -8.59 4.67
N VAL A 625 -39.99 -9.73 4.00
CA VAL A 625 -39.20 -9.76 2.75
C VAL A 625 -40.07 -10.17 1.57
N PRO A 626 -40.85 -9.25 0.98
CA PRO A 626 -41.83 -9.58 -0.06
C PRO A 626 -41.18 -9.93 -1.40
N ASP A 627 -40.05 -9.31 -1.73
CA ASP A 627 -39.33 -9.52 -2.99
C ASP A 627 -37.82 -9.24 -2.84
N ALA A 628 -37.05 -9.55 -3.90
CA ALA A 628 -35.60 -9.36 -3.95
C ALA A 628 -35.15 -7.88 -3.95
N ARG A 629 -36.09 -6.93 -4.06
CA ARG A 629 -35.83 -5.48 -3.94
C ARG A 629 -36.10 -4.96 -2.52
N TRP A 630 -36.31 -5.84 -1.53
CA TRP A 630 -36.51 -5.52 -0.11
C TRP A 630 -35.75 -4.27 0.37
N LEU A 631 -34.43 -4.22 0.18
CA LEU A 631 -33.62 -3.09 0.64
C LEU A 631 -33.70 -1.83 -0.24
N HIS A 632 -33.89 -2.01 -1.54
CA HIS A 632 -33.90 -0.93 -2.54
C HIS A 632 -35.08 0.02 -2.35
N GLN A 633 -36.16 -0.46 -1.74
CA GLN A 633 -37.35 0.35 -1.46
C GLN A 633 -37.10 1.41 -0.38
N VAL A 634 -36.02 1.27 0.40
CA VAL A 634 -35.72 2.12 1.57
C VAL A 634 -34.40 2.89 1.42
N LEU A 635 -33.38 2.28 0.80
CA LEU A 635 -32.03 2.85 0.73
C LEU A 635 -31.60 3.35 -0.65
N ASP A 636 -32.50 3.38 -1.64
CA ASP A 636 -32.22 3.92 -2.99
C ASP A 636 -30.89 3.39 -3.60
N GLY A 637 -29.95 4.29 -3.92
CA GLY A 637 -28.64 3.95 -4.46
C GLY A 637 -27.74 3.23 -3.46
N GLY A 638 -27.92 3.49 -2.16
CA GLY A 638 -27.21 2.88 -1.05
C GLY A 638 -27.40 1.37 -0.94
N ALA A 639 -28.53 0.83 -1.42
CA ALA A 639 -28.80 -0.62 -1.41
C ALA A 639 -27.84 -1.43 -2.30
N TRP A 640 -27.28 -0.80 -3.34
CA TRP A 640 -26.36 -1.43 -4.31
C TRP A 640 -24.90 -1.44 -3.88
N VAL A 641 -24.57 -0.85 -2.72
CA VAL A 641 -23.18 -0.66 -2.28
C VAL A 641 -22.60 -1.94 -1.68
N TYR A 642 -23.44 -2.74 -1.01
CA TYR A 642 -23.04 -3.97 -0.33
C TYR A 642 -23.90 -5.16 -0.76
N PRO A 643 -23.43 -6.41 -0.58
CA PRO A 643 -24.23 -7.58 -0.90
C PRO A 643 -25.53 -7.65 -0.09
N LEU A 644 -26.65 -7.88 -0.78
CA LEU A 644 -27.98 -7.88 -0.17
C LEU A 644 -28.15 -8.96 0.91
N ALA A 645 -27.64 -10.18 0.65
CA ALA A 645 -27.74 -11.31 1.58
C ALA A 645 -27.02 -11.04 2.92
N GLU A 646 -25.88 -10.35 2.88
CA GLU A 646 -25.12 -9.97 4.09
C GLU A 646 -25.81 -8.85 4.87
N GLN A 647 -26.39 -7.88 4.15
CA GLN A 647 -27.18 -6.80 4.76
C GLN A 647 -28.42 -7.35 5.45
N TRP A 648 -29.15 -8.29 4.83
CA TRP A 648 -30.32 -8.91 5.46
C TRP A 648 -29.95 -9.66 6.75
N ARG A 649 -28.88 -10.49 6.73
CA ARG A 649 -28.41 -11.19 7.95
C ARG A 649 -28.02 -10.21 9.05
N THR A 650 -27.38 -9.11 8.67
CA THR A 650 -27.03 -8.03 9.60
C THR A 650 -28.28 -7.43 10.23
N ALA A 651 -29.29 -7.07 9.43
CA ALA A 651 -30.55 -6.52 9.93
C ALA A 651 -31.28 -7.49 10.88
N ASP A 652 -31.45 -8.74 10.45
CA ASP A 652 -32.14 -9.78 11.23
C ASP A 652 -31.45 -10.00 12.59
N LEU A 653 -30.14 -10.21 12.60
CA LEU A 653 -29.40 -10.43 13.84
C LEU A 653 -29.39 -9.19 14.74
N LEU A 654 -29.09 -8.03 14.16
CA LEU A 654 -28.91 -6.79 14.91
C LEU A 654 -30.21 -6.33 15.57
N PHE A 655 -31.35 -6.44 14.88
CA PHE A 655 -32.64 -6.05 15.44
C PHE A 655 -33.22 -7.10 16.41
N ARG A 656 -32.90 -8.39 16.25
CA ARG A 656 -33.22 -9.41 17.27
C ARG A 656 -32.44 -9.19 18.57
N ARG A 657 -31.18 -8.75 18.48
CA ARG A 657 -30.34 -8.42 19.65
C ARG A 657 -30.71 -7.08 20.28
N GLY A 658 -30.95 -6.06 19.46
CA GLY A 658 -31.30 -4.71 19.91
C GLY A 658 -30.14 -3.92 20.53
N GLU A 659 -28.93 -4.46 20.56
CA GLU A 659 -27.77 -3.82 21.15
C GLU A 659 -26.42 -4.33 20.62
N ILE A 660 -25.36 -3.54 20.83
CA ILE A 660 -23.96 -3.90 20.60
C ILE A 660 -23.20 -3.68 21.92
N ASN A 661 -22.66 -4.75 22.50
CA ASN A 661 -22.01 -4.73 23.82
C ASN A 661 -20.47 -4.87 23.74
N ALA A 662 -19.78 -3.89 23.17
CA ALA A 662 -18.33 -3.97 23.00
C ALA A 662 -17.53 -3.95 24.34
N PRO A 663 -16.44 -4.74 24.47
CA PRO A 663 -15.88 -5.68 23.47
C PRO A 663 -16.55 -7.08 23.49
N HIS A 664 -17.45 -7.34 24.44
CA HIS A 664 -18.16 -8.62 24.55
C HIS A 664 -19.07 -8.87 23.33
N GLU A 665 -19.29 -10.12 22.95
CA GLU A 665 -20.21 -10.51 21.84
C GLU A 665 -19.90 -9.93 20.45
N LEU A 666 -18.89 -9.06 20.27
CA LEU A 666 -18.51 -8.52 18.97
C LEU A 666 -18.12 -9.63 18.00
N ARG A 667 -17.40 -10.64 18.50
CA ARG A 667 -17.08 -11.85 17.74
C ARG A 667 -18.35 -12.54 17.26
N ASP A 668 -19.31 -12.76 18.15
CA ASP A 668 -20.54 -13.48 17.85
C ASP A 668 -21.38 -12.75 16.80
N LEU A 669 -21.42 -11.42 16.83
CA LEU A 669 -22.09 -10.60 15.82
C LEU A 669 -21.46 -10.76 14.43
N ILE A 670 -20.12 -10.84 14.36
CA ILE A 670 -19.38 -11.00 13.11
C ILE A 670 -19.51 -12.43 12.57
N GLU A 671 -19.28 -13.45 13.40
CA GLU A 671 -19.33 -14.84 12.95
C GLU A 671 -20.74 -15.26 12.53
N ALA A 672 -21.81 -14.74 13.16
CA ALA A 672 -23.18 -15.09 12.81
C ALA A 672 -23.65 -14.58 11.43
N VAL A 673 -22.91 -13.65 10.82
CA VAL A 673 -23.19 -13.15 9.46
C VAL A 673 -22.24 -13.72 8.40
N HIS A 674 -21.20 -14.47 8.80
CA HIS A 674 -20.16 -14.99 7.90
C HIS A 674 -20.01 -16.52 7.98
N GLY A 675 -19.50 -17.13 6.91
CA GLY A 675 -19.06 -18.54 6.88
C GLY A 675 -20.18 -19.57 7.08
N ASP A 676 -19.78 -20.79 7.48
CA ASP A 676 -20.67 -21.95 7.68
C ASP A 676 -21.68 -21.75 8.84
N GLY A 677 -21.42 -20.76 9.71
CA GLY A 677 -22.31 -20.38 10.82
C GLY A 677 -23.36 -19.34 10.46
N ALA A 678 -23.35 -18.82 9.23
CA ALA A 678 -24.27 -17.77 8.81
C ALA A 678 -25.72 -18.28 8.74
N VAL A 679 -26.65 -17.49 9.28
CA VAL A 679 -28.10 -17.80 9.23
C VAL A 679 -28.55 -17.87 7.76
N PRO A 680 -29.34 -18.88 7.34
CA PRO A 680 -29.91 -18.92 5.99
C PRO A 680 -30.74 -17.67 5.68
N VAL A 681 -30.60 -17.14 4.47
CA VAL A 681 -31.46 -16.04 4.00
C VAL A 681 -32.86 -16.57 3.65
N PRO A 682 -33.89 -15.71 3.61
CA PRO A 682 -35.21 -16.11 3.12
C PRO A 682 -35.11 -16.59 1.67
N PRO A 683 -35.95 -17.54 1.21
CA PRO A 683 -35.86 -18.10 -0.14
C PRO A 683 -35.90 -17.05 -1.27
N VAL A 684 -36.59 -15.94 -1.03
CA VAL A 684 -36.68 -14.80 -1.96
C VAL A 684 -35.31 -14.14 -2.22
N LEU A 685 -34.36 -14.27 -1.28
CA LEU A 685 -33.00 -13.74 -1.36
C LEU A 685 -31.95 -14.81 -1.71
N ASP A 686 -32.35 -16.07 -1.97
CA ASP A 686 -31.40 -17.15 -2.33
C ASP A 686 -30.55 -16.77 -3.55
N ALA A 687 -31.16 -16.14 -4.55
CA ALA A 687 -30.44 -15.68 -5.74
C ALA A 687 -29.34 -14.65 -5.39
N ALA A 688 -29.62 -13.73 -4.47
CA ALA A 688 -28.64 -12.73 -4.02
C ALA A 688 -27.50 -13.38 -3.22
N GLU A 689 -27.78 -14.44 -2.46
CA GLU A 689 -26.74 -15.21 -1.78
C GLU A 689 -25.85 -15.99 -2.76
N GLN A 690 -26.46 -16.64 -3.76
CA GLN A 690 -25.69 -17.33 -4.81
C GLN A 690 -24.85 -16.37 -5.64
N GLU A 691 -25.39 -15.18 -5.96
CA GLU A 691 -24.63 -14.11 -6.62
C GLU A 691 -23.45 -13.65 -5.77
N ARG A 692 -23.65 -13.40 -4.46
CA ARG A 692 -22.57 -13.04 -3.54
C ARG A 692 -21.46 -14.11 -3.49
N ILE A 693 -21.84 -15.39 -3.39
CA ILE A 693 -20.89 -16.50 -3.39
C ILE A 693 -20.13 -16.58 -4.72
N GLY A 694 -20.86 -16.49 -5.84
CA GLY A 694 -20.30 -16.50 -7.20
C GLY A 694 -19.35 -15.35 -7.45
N GLU A 695 -19.71 -14.12 -7.08
CA GLU A 695 -18.83 -12.96 -7.13
C GLU A 695 -17.58 -13.16 -6.25
N GLY A 696 -17.73 -13.72 -5.05
CA GLY A 696 -16.61 -14.04 -4.17
C GLY A 696 -15.59 -14.97 -4.84
N TYR A 697 -16.06 -16.04 -5.48
CA TYR A 697 -15.20 -16.95 -6.26
C TYR A 697 -14.58 -16.26 -7.48
N ALA A 698 -15.35 -15.47 -8.23
CA ALA A 698 -14.85 -14.76 -9.40
C ALA A 698 -13.75 -13.75 -9.03
N ARG A 699 -13.96 -12.95 -7.98
CA ARG A 699 -12.98 -11.99 -7.45
C ARG A 699 -11.71 -12.69 -6.97
N ARG A 700 -11.84 -13.81 -6.23
CA ARG A 700 -10.68 -14.61 -5.80
C ARG A 700 -9.92 -15.20 -6.99
N SER A 701 -10.61 -15.78 -7.96
CA SER A 701 -9.98 -16.36 -9.15
C SER A 701 -9.26 -15.29 -9.98
N LEU A 702 -9.83 -14.09 -10.11
CA LEU A 702 -9.18 -12.99 -10.81
C LEU A 702 -7.93 -12.51 -10.07
N GLY A 703 -7.97 -12.46 -8.73
CA GLY A 703 -6.80 -12.15 -7.91
C GLY A 703 -5.68 -13.16 -8.09
N ASP A 704 -6.00 -14.46 -8.07
CA ASP A 704 -5.02 -15.54 -8.26
C ASP A 704 -4.39 -15.53 -9.67
N GLN A 705 -5.13 -15.12 -10.71
CA GLN A 705 -4.57 -14.94 -12.07
C GLN A 705 -3.63 -13.73 -12.17
N ASN A 706 -3.82 -12.71 -11.34
CA ASN A 706 -3.05 -11.46 -11.38
C ASN A 706 -1.79 -11.49 -10.50
N VAL A 707 -1.63 -12.50 -9.65
CA VAL A 707 -0.39 -12.68 -8.87
C VAL A 707 0.70 -13.35 -9.69
N VAL A 708 1.95 -13.10 -9.28
CA VAL A 708 3.11 -13.81 -9.81
C VAL A 708 3.14 -15.26 -9.32
N ASP A 709 3.64 -16.14 -10.16
CA ASP A 709 3.92 -17.52 -9.75
C ASP A 709 5.34 -17.59 -9.15
N PHE A 710 5.43 -17.57 -7.83
CA PHE A 710 6.72 -17.66 -7.14
C PHE A 710 7.43 -19.01 -7.38
N GLY A 711 6.67 -20.09 -7.58
CA GLY A 711 7.21 -21.44 -7.78
C GLY A 711 7.87 -21.63 -9.15
N ALA A 712 7.47 -20.85 -10.15
CA ALA A 712 8.07 -20.86 -11.48
C ALA A 712 9.39 -20.04 -11.58
N GLY A 713 9.81 -19.38 -10.49
CA GLY A 713 10.98 -18.49 -10.47
C GLY A 713 10.75 -17.17 -11.20
N TYR A 714 11.67 -16.22 -11.05
CA TYR A 714 11.48 -14.85 -11.54
C TYR A 714 11.25 -14.79 -13.06
N ARG A 715 11.98 -15.59 -13.85
CA ARG A 715 11.89 -15.56 -15.33
C ARG A 715 10.49 -15.87 -15.84
N GLN A 716 9.92 -16.99 -15.39
CA GLN A 716 8.61 -17.46 -15.85
C GLN A 716 7.47 -16.86 -15.03
N GLY A 717 7.66 -16.74 -13.72
CA GLY A 717 6.63 -16.25 -12.80
C GLY A 717 6.32 -14.76 -12.91
N ALA A 718 7.28 -13.94 -13.37
CA ALA A 718 7.05 -12.53 -13.72
C ALA A 718 6.71 -12.33 -15.20
N ALA A 719 6.56 -13.40 -16.00
CA ALA A 719 6.14 -13.28 -17.39
C ALA A 719 4.76 -12.62 -17.46
N GLY A 720 4.66 -11.56 -18.26
CA GLY A 720 3.44 -10.73 -18.32
C GLY A 720 3.44 -9.49 -17.43
N ALA A 721 4.56 -9.16 -16.77
CA ALA A 721 4.83 -7.82 -16.22
C ALA A 721 4.94 -6.78 -17.36
N ASP A 722 3.79 -6.45 -17.95
CA ASP A 722 3.61 -5.50 -19.03
C ASP A 722 3.17 -4.13 -18.50
N ASP A 723 3.07 -3.15 -19.40
CA ASP A 723 2.56 -1.82 -19.04
C ASP A 723 1.04 -1.85 -18.74
N THR A 724 0.40 -3.03 -18.82
CA THR A 724 -0.96 -3.28 -18.37
C THR A 724 -1.10 -2.98 -16.87
N ARG A 725 -2.03 -2.09 -16.51
CA ARG A 725 -2.29 -1.76 -15.11
C ARG A 725 -3.09 -2.88 -14.46
N TYR A 726 -2.44 -3.66 -13.60
CA TYR A 726 -3.12 -4.59 -12.70
C TYR A 726 -3.66 -3.82 -11.48
N PRO A 727 -4.98 -3.73 -11.28
CA PRO A 727 -5.52 -2.99 -10.14
C PRO A 727 -5.31 -3.79 -8.84
N THR A 728 -4.91 -3.12 -7.77
CA THR A 728 -4.79 -3.71 -6.42
C THR A 728 -6.14 -3.87 -5.73
N ARG A 729 -7.18 -3.17 -6.23
CA ARG A 729 -8.56 -3.24 -5.74
C ARG A 729 -9.51 -3.40 -6.91
N LEU A 730 -10.50 -4.27 -6.77
CA LEU A 730 -11.63 -4.28 -7.68
C LEU A 730 -12.62 -3.20 -7.26
N GLY A 731 -13.12 -2.48 -8.25
CA GLY A 731 -14.08 -1.41 -8.05
C GLY A 731 -14.57 -0.91 -9.39
N ARG A 732 -15.58 -0.04 -9.36
CA ARG A 732 -16.01 0.64 -10.57
C ARG A 732 -14.84 1.46 -11.09
N GLU A 733 -14.61 1.40 -12.40
CA GLU A 733 -13.59 2.25 -13.01
C GLU A 733 -13.91 3.71 -12.71
N THR A 734 -12.88 4.46 -12.32
CA THR A 734 -13.02 5.90 -12.07
C THR A 734 -12.14 6.68 -13.04
N ARG A 735 -12.58 7.89 -13.35
CA ARG A 735 -11.81 8.86 -14.11
C ARG A 735 -11.54 10.07 -13.23
N THR A 736 -10.32 10.58 -13.31
CA THR A 736 -9.90 11.75 -12.52
C THR A 736 -10.18 13.01 -13.33
N LEU A 737 -10.95 13.92 -12.74
CA LEU A 737 -11.23 15.25 -13.27
C LEU A 737 -10.37 16.27 -12.54
N ALA A 738 -9.69 17.14 -13.26
CA ALA A 738 -8.98 18.29 -12.71
C ALA A 738 -9.83 19.55 -12.91
N LEU A 739 -10.42 20.04 -11.83
CA LEU A 739 -11.28 21.22 -11.90
C LEU A 739 -10.46 22.48 -12.18
N ALA A 740 -10.97 23.33 -13.07
CA ALA A 740 -10.35 24.58 -13.45
C ALA A 740 -11.35 25.74 -13.35
N ARG A 741 -10.83 26.96 -13.22
CA ARG A 741 -11.61 28.20 -13.30
C ARG A 741 -11.03 29.10 -14.39
N ARG A 742 -11.87 29.98 -14.93
CA ARG A 742 -11.45 31.01 -15.87
C ARG A 742 -11.11 32.29 -15.11
N VAL A 743 -9.87 32.76 -15.24
CA VAL A 743 -9.42 34.05 -14.70
C VAL A 743 -8.70 34.78 -15.83
N ASP A 744 -9.17 35.98 -16.19
CA ASP A 744 -8.61 36.81 -17.27
C ASP A 744 -8.40 36.05 -18.61
N GLY A 745 -9.34 35.15 -18.93
CA GLY A 745 -9.29 34.34 -20.16
C GLY A 745 -8.36 33.12 -20.11
N VAL A 746 -7.65 32.89 -19.00
CA VAL A 746 -6.75 31.75 -18.78
C VAL A 746 -7.39 30.74 -17.83
N LEU A 747 -7.15 29.45 -18.08
CA LEU A 747 -7.54 28.39 -17.15
C LEU A 747 -6.52 28.26 -16.04
N VAL A 748 -7.00 28.37 -14.80
CA VAL A 748 -6.21 28.15 -13.59
C VAL A 748 -6.80 27.01 -12.77
N PRO A 749 -6.00 26.31 -11.94
CA PRO A 749 -6.54 25.27 -11.06
C PRO A 749 -7.66 25.80 -10.15
N TRP A 750 -8.61 24.95 -9.82
CA TRP A 750 -9.68 25.25 -8.85
C TRP A 750 -9.14 25.58 -7.45
N ALA A 751 -8.10 24.89 -7.02
CA ALA A 751 -7.40 25.12 -5.78
C ALA A 751 -6.60 26.44 -5.84
N GLN A 752 -6.72 27.22 -4.77
CA GLN A 752 -6.01 28.48 -4.58
C GLN A 752 -5.08 28.37 -3.37
N GLY A 753 -4.13 29.30 -3.27
CA GLY A 753 -3.16 29.36 -2.17
C GLY A 753 -1.74 29.00 -2.59
N ASP A 754 -0.93 28.68 -1.59
CA ASP A 754 0.51 28.40 -1.71
C ASP A 754 0.79 27.01 -2.31
N GLY A 755 2.05 26.77 -2.68
CA GLY A 755 2.52 25.54 -3.33
C GLY A 755 2.79 25.72 -4.83
N THR A 756 3.35 24.69 -5.47
CA THR A 756 3.67 24.76 -6.91
C THR A 756 2.39 24.73 -7.75
N LEU A 757 2.47 25.14 -9.02
CA LEU A 757 1.35 24.99 -9.94
C LEU A 757 0.91 23.52 -10.09
N ALA A 758 1.87 22.58 -10.05
CA ALA A 758 1.59 21.16 -10.11
C ALA A 758 0.79 20.67 -8.89
N ASP A 759 1.11 21.17 -7.70
CA ASP A 759 0.39 20.84 -6.46
C ASP A 759 -1.04 21.36 -6.51
N ARG A 760 -1.24 22.60 -6.96
CA ARG A 760 -2.58 23.18 -7.11
C ARG A 760 -3.44 22.41 -8.09
N TRP A 761 -2.88 21.90 -9.19
CA TRP A 761 -3.61 21.00 -10.08
C TRP A 761 -4.02 19.71 -9.38
N GLN A 762 -3.12 19.05 -8.65
CA GLN A 762 -3.46 17.82 -7.91
C GLN A 762 -4.50 18.06 -6.80
N LEU A 763 -4.43 19.21 -6.12
CA LEU A 763 -5.42 19.65 -5.13
C LEU A 763 -6.80 19.93 -5.75
N SER A 764 -6.85 20.22 -7.05
CA SER A 764 -8.08 20.46 -7.81
C SER A 764 -8.71 19.17 -8.36
N GLU A 765 -8.09 18.02 -8.13
CA GLU A 765 -8.55 16.74 -8.68
C GLU A 765 -9.67 16.11 -7.84
N VAL A 766 -10.67 15.59 -8.53
CA VAL A 766 -11.77 14.77 -8.00
C VAL A 766 -11.96 13.55 -8.89
N SER A 767 -12.20 12.39 -8.29
CA SER A 767 -12.48 11.15 -9.04
C SER A 767 -13.96 10.83 -9.04
N ALA A 768 -14.47 10.35 -10.17
CA ALA A 768 -15.87 9.94 -10.31
C ALA A 768 -16.00 8.71 -11.22
N ASP A 769 -17.16 8.06 -11.17
CA ASP A 769 -17.49 6.86 -11.93
C ASP A 769 -17.31 7.10 -13.44
N LYS A 770 -16.45 6.30 -14.08
CA LYS A 770 -16.10 6.45 -15.49
C LYS A 770 -17.31 6.20 -16.40
N ALA A 771 -18.14 5.20 -16.12
CA ALA A 771 -19.28 4.85 -16.95
C ALA A 771 -20.34 5.96 -16.98
N ARG A 772 -20.53 6.67 -15.86
CA ARG A 772 -21.39 7.87 -15.81
C ARG A 772 -20.76 9.04 -16.56
N LEU A 773 -19.45 9.27 -16.39
CA LEU A 773 -18.73 10.35 -17.06
C LEU A 773 -18.69 10.19 -18.58
N ASP A 774 -18.53 8.97 -19.09
CA ASP A 774 -18.48 8.68 -20.52
C ASP A 774 -19.82 8.92 -21.25
N ARG A 775 -20.93 9.06 -20.50
CA ARG A 775 -22.25 9.42 -21.04
C ARG A 775 -22.48 10.93 -21.17
N LEU A 776 -21.54 11.74 -20.69
CA LEU A 776 -21.66 13.19 -20.68
C LEU A 776 -20.78 13.84 -21.76
N PRO A 777 -21.19 15.02 -22.26
CA PRO A 777 -20.37 15.82 -23.16
C PRO A 777 -19.28 16.57 -22.38
N LEU A 778 -18.30 15.82 -21.84
CA LEU A 778 -17.18 16.43 -21.12
C LEU A 778 -16.37 17.36 -22.04
N PRO A 779 -15.70 18.40 -21.48
CA PRO A 779 -14.92 19.36 -22.26
C PRO A 779 -13.89 18.70 -23.18
N ASP A 780 -13.78 19.19 -24.41
CA ASP A 780 -12.77 18.74 -25.38
C ASP A 780 -11.36 19.06 -24.85
N GLN A 781 -10.56 18.02 -24.65
CA GLN A 781 -9.21 18.16 -24.09
C GLN A 781 -8.22 18.76 -25.10
N GLU A 782 -8.55 18.77 -26.40
CA GLU A 782 -7.76 19.41 -27.45
C GLU A 782 -8.13 20.89 -27.64
N ALA A 783 -9.14 21.40 -26.93
CA ALA A 783 -9.52 22.81 -27.00
C ALA A 783 -8.30 23.72 -26.67
N PRO A 784 -8.07 24.82 -27.41
CA PRO A 784 -6.82 25.59 -27.33
C PRO A 784 -6.41 26.01 -25.90
N GLN A 785 -7.38 26.33 -25.05
CA GLN A 785 -7.16 26.75 -23.68
C GLN A 785 -6.72 25.59 -22.77
N ILE A 786 -7.25 24.38 -22.96
CA ILE A 786 -6.87 23.19 -22.20
C ILE A 786 -5.52 22.67 -22.69
N ALA A 787 -5.31 22.62 -24.01
CA ALA A 787 -4.02 22.24 -24.60
C ALA A 787 -2.88 23.18 -24.16
N ALA A 788 -3.13 24.50 -24.09
CA ALA A 788 -2.16 25.45 -23.56
C ALA A 788 -1.83 25.19 -22.08
N THR A 789 -2.83 24.84 -21.27
CA THR A 789 -2.69 24.57 -19.83
C THR A 789 -1.94 23.27 -19.53
N THR A 790 -2.09 22.27 -20.41
CA THR A 790 -1.53 20.92 -20.24
C THR A 790 -0.29 20.65 -21.09
N ARG A 791 0.27 21.68 -21.74
CA ARG A 791 1.43 21.57 -22.63
C ARG A 791 2.63 20.90 -21.95
N ASP A 792 2.92 21.34 -20.73
CA ASP A 792 4.09 20.86 -19.97
C ASP A 792 3.77 19.62 -19.13
N TRP A 793 2.56 19.06 -19.25
CA TRP A 793 2.22 17.83 -18.56
C TRP A 793 2.91 16.64 -19.23
N PRO A 794 3.36 15.64 -18.45
CA PRO A 794 3.75 14.36 -19.01
C PRO A 794 2.59 13.69 -19.76
N ASP A 795 2.89 12.92 -20.82
CA ASP A 795 1.88 12.21 -21.62
C ASP A 795 0.95 11.34 -20.77
N TRP A 796 1.51 10.64 -19.78
CA TRP A 796 0.73 9.78 -18.88
C TRP A 796 -0.33 10.58 -18.10
N ARG A 797 -0.05 11.85 -17.76
CA ARG A 797 -0.97 12.69 -17.01
C ARG A 797 -2.08 13.21 -17.91
N ARG A 798 -1.74 13.66 -19.13
CA ARG A 798 -2.74 14.03 -20.15
C ARG A 798 -3.68 12.87 -20.48
N ALA A 799 -3.17 11.64 -20.52
CA ALA A 799 -3.99 10.46 -20.75
C ALA A 799 -4.87 10.07 -19.53
N ALA A 800 -4.43 10.37 -18.31
CA ALA A 800 -5.10 9.91 -17.09
C ALA A 800 -6.06 10.93 -16.44
N VAL A 801 -5.90 12.22 -16.75
CA VAL A 801 -6.61 13.32 -16.08
C VAL A 801 -7.35 14.16 -17.11
N THR A 802 -8.62 14.47 -16.83
CA THR A 802 -9.48 15.29 -17.69
C THR A 802 -9.69 16.66 -17.08
N VAL A 803 -9.23 17.72 -17.75
CA VAL A 803 -9.41 19.10 -17.29
C VAL A 803 -10.84 19.53 -17.52
N CYS A 804 -11.48 20.01 -16.46
CA CYS A 804 -12.88 20.40 -16.42
C CYS A 804 -13.00 21.85 -15.94
N PRO A 805 -13.03 22.83 -16.87
CA PRO A 805 -13.40 24.20 -16.53
C PRO A 805 -14.81 24.24 -15.99
N ALA A 806 -15.00 24.79 -14.79
CA ALA A 806 -16.30 25.09 -14.24
C ALA A 806 -16.57 26.59 -14.37
N ASP A 807 -17.80 26.95 -14.73
CA ASP A 807 -18.25 28.34 -14.76
C ASP A 807 -18.54 28.91 -13.34
N ASP A 808 -19.03 30.15 -13.27
CA ASP A 808 -19.34 30.81 -12.00
C ASP A 808 -20.50 30.14 -11.24
N ALA A 809 -21.39 29.43 -11.93
CA ALA A 809 -22.46 28.62 -11.33
C ALA A 809 -21.99 27.20 -10.93
N GLY A 810 -20.74 26.87 -11.27
CA GLY A 810 -20.11 25.57 -11.05
C GLY A 810 -20.46 24.52 -12.11
N GLU A 811 -21.10 24.90 -13.21
CA GLU A 811 -21.41 24.01 -14.32
C GLU A 811 -20.14 23.63 -15.07
N ILE A 812 -19.93 22.31 -15.29
CA ILE A 812 -18.79 21.77 -16.04
C ILE A 812 -19.23 21.47 -17.47
N CYS A 813 -20.36 20.78 -17.60
CA CYS A 813 -21.04 20.48 -18.84
C CYS A 813 -22.51 20.18 -18.54
N GLU A 814 -23.33 20.02 -19.59
CA GLU A 814 -24.71 19.56 -19.43
C GLU A 814 -24.76 18.26 -18.62
N GLY A 815 -25.57 18.23 -17.56
CA GLY A 815 -25.72 17.09 -16.65
C GLY A 815 -24.64 16.95 -15.56
N LEU A 816 -23.65 17.84 -15.48
CA LEU A 816 -22.60 17.77 -14.46
C LEU A 816 -22.17 19.14 -13.93
N ARG A 817 -22.21 19.26 -12.61
CA ARG A 817 -21.74 20.46 -11.91
C ARG A 817 -20.88 20.12 -10.70
N TYR A 818 -20.12 21.10 -10.25
CA TYR A 818 -19.34 21.05 -9.03
C TYR A 818 -19.65 22.25 -8.13
N SER A 819 -19.79 22.01 -6.82
CA SER A 819 -19.84 23.09 -5.83
C SER A 819 -18.97 22.80 -4.62
N LYS A 820 -18.53 23.84 -3.92
CA LYS A 820 -17.73 23.68 -2.68
C LYS A 820 -18.53 23.09 -1.50
N SER A 821 -19.86 23.05 -1.60
CA SER A 821 -20.77 22.59 -0.55
C SER A 821 -21.34 21.19 -0.80
N SER A 822 -21.45 20.77 -2.06
CA SER A 822 -22.01 19.46 -2.47
C SER A 822 -21.04 18.58 -3.27
N GLY A 823 -19.88 19.11 -3.65
CA GLY A 823 -18.93 18.43 -4.52
C GLY A 823 -19.50 18.22 -5.92
N LEU A 824 -19.06 17.14 -6.58
CA LEU A 824 -19.52 16.76 -7.91
C LEU A 824 -20.95 16.20 -7.86
N ARG A 825 -21.88 16.84 -8.56
CA ARG A 825 -23.31 16.50 -8.62
C ARG A 825 -23.74 16.27 -10.07
N TRP A 826 -24.45 15.17 -10.29
CA TRP A 826 -25.13 14.88 -11.54
C TRP A 826 -26.47 15.63 -11.53
N VAL A 827 -26.77 16.34 -12.61
CA VAL A 827 -27.95 17.20 -12.74
C VAL A 827 -29.00 16.52 -13.59
#